data_AF-A0A2V6LHV1-F1
#
_entry.id   AF-A0A2V6LHV1-F1
#
_cell.length_a   1.000
_cell.length_b   1.000
_cell.length_c   1.000
_cell.angle_alpha   90.00
_cell.angle_beta   90.00
_cell.angle_gamma   90.00
#
_symmetry.space_group_name_H-M   'P 1'
#
loop_
_entity.id
_entity.type
_entity.pdbx_description
1 polymer ?
#
loop_
_entity_poly.entity_id
_entity_poly.type
_entity_poly.pdbx_seq_one_letter_code
_entity_poly.pdbx_strand_id
1 'polypeptide(L)'
;MSFIRTGFREVALKLKRQRTRIALRHERRLLQRSEINLGREGTAQAANFPELRNEIVALKKLEQEQKEVALRIARIDEGIKRIEEERQQIAREQTHAIAKLEAEKKPLLQQRHQAKSTAEVCERELAAVERRIQESEAADRDLLKQLSDLHALDPAPPDLEALSAGIMAKRARLPDERAELVRARMGSGDAVRTAKEKLIAVESELAAVERNMARARSEFEARDRKLAESIRTQQQAAREARTRHQTVEERKNPAYLSIGRHLSEKGVAPPNAPHLLEAAHHRREAVDLLLKHQAELAQLSSQIDKQELRKFYFSAFSVLVVLAITLLVVFQSPRGREWLPQETDTILSINADQFERSNLAKRWRDAKPKLWPGLIGPAASVPGLNPTRDTARITRALTTNETGETKEFNLVQTRRSLAKVIRTVADDNNFKKRSKNGLPVWERQPSLAKPPPQSSGAPGATVGKPDFALARVGPATLAVGSPEEVDELVLVRLGMKPDLKITGQLFDRFQALDHESALRLISRDPPDLSRVFHPIFSPELLDSSQLIGLAVNLQNPVKARILIKVNTSKKAADVARQLRSNPEQWLRLPDSPLLLYSQLPEIQTQGDSNLELRFTVPEDSARLLLERLAGIDVPEATVAAY
;
A
#
# COMPACT_ATOMS: atom_id res chain seq x y z
N MET A 1 -36.44 -5.24 -48.40
CA MET A 1 -36.87 -6.07 -47.23
C MET A 1 -36.57 -7.56 -47.41
N SER A 2 -36.62 -8.17 -48.62
CA SER A 2 -36.34 -9.62 -48.82
C SER A 2 -34.93 -10.06 -48.40
N PHE A 3 -33.89 -9.31 -48.81
CA PHE A 3 -32.50 -9.64 -48.53
C PHE A 3 -32.14 -9.70 -47.04
N ILE A 4 -32.84 -8.94 -46.19
CA ILE A 4 -32.66 -8.94 -44.73
C ILE A 4 -33.15 -10.27 -44.14
N ARG A 5 -34.32 -10.74 -44.58
CA ARG A 5 -34.91 -12.02 -44.15
C ARG A 5 -34.05 -13.20 -44.61
N THR A 6 -33.57 -13.18 -45.85
CA THR A 6 -32.65 -14.19 -46.41
C THR A 6 -31.30 -14.19 -45.68
N GLY A 7 -30.77 -13.00 -45.37
CA GLY A 7 -29.55 -12.82 -44.58
C GLY A 7 -29.65 -13.39 -43.16
N PHE A 8 -30.70 -13.05 -42.42
CA PHE A 8 -30.93 -13.60 -41.07
C PHE A 8 -31.15 -15.12 -41.09
N ARG A 9 -31.81 -15.67 -42.13
CA ARG A 9 -31.97 -17.12 -42.29
C ARG A 9 -30.62 -17.83 -42.47
N GLU A 10 -29.71 -17.29 -43.26
CA GLU A 10 -28.35 -17.86 -43.42
C GLU A 10 -27.50 -17.69 -42.15
N VAL A 11 -27.61 -16.55 -41.46
CA VAL A 11 -26.93 -16.34 -40.16
C VAL A 11 -27.42 -17.37 -39.13
N ALA A 12 -28.73 -17.64 -39.07
CA ALA A 12 -29.30 -18.67 -38.20
C ALA A 12 -28.78 -20.08 -38.56
N LEU A 13 -28.67 -20.42 -39.84
CA LEU A 13 -28.09 -21.69 -40.29
C LEU A 13 -26.59 -21.79 -39.99
N LYS A 14 -25.83 -20.70 -40.07
CA LYS A 14 -24.42 -20.66 -39.67
C LYS A 14 -24.25 -20.87 -38.17
N LEU A 15 -25.07 -20.21 -37.35
CA LEU A 15 -25.07 -20.41 -35.90
C LEU A 15 -25.44 -21.85 -35.52
N LYS A 16 -26.45 -22.43 -36.17
CA LYS A 16 -26.81 -23.85 -36.00
C LYS A 16 -25.64 -24.77 -36.38
N ARG A 17 -24.97 -24.54 -37.52
CA ARG A 17 -23.77 -25.30 -37.93
C ARG A 17 -22.59 -25.17 -36.97
N GLN A 18 -22.37 -23.98 -36.41
CA GLN A 18 -21.31 -23.77 -35.43
C GLN A 18 -21.62 -24.51 -34.13
N ARG A 19 -22.88 -24.44 -33.67
CA ARG A 19 -23.34 -25.18 -32.49
C ARG A 19 -23.21 -26.69 -32.68
N THR A 20 -23.60 -27.22 -33.84
CA THR A 20 -23.45 -28.66 -34.13
C THR A 20 -21.98 -29.07 -34.22
N ARG A 21 -21.09 -28.26 -34.80
CA ARG A 21 -19.64 -28.53 -34.79
C ARG A 21 -19.06 -28.56 -33.37
N ILE A 22 -19.48 -27.66 -32.49
CA ILE A 22 -19.05 -27.64 -31.09
C ILE A 22 -19.58 -28.87 -30.36
N ALA A 23 -20.87 -29.18 -30.51
CA ALA A 23 -21.49 -30.37 -29.93
C ALA A 23 -20.80 -31.66 -30.42
N LEU A 24 -20.51 -31.75 -31.71
CA LEU A 24 -19.83 -32.90 -32.31
C LEU A 24 -18.39 -33.05 -31.81
N ARG A 25 -17.63 -31.95 -31.63
CA ARG A 25 -16.31 -32.01 -30.99
C ARG A 25 -16.40 -32.47 -29.53
N HIS A 26 -17.43 -32.02 -28.81
CA HIS A 26 -17.64 -32.41 -27.42
C HIS A 26 -18.01 -33.89 -27.31
N GLU A 27 -19.01 -34.35 -28.07
CA GLU A 27 -19.44 -35.74 -28.09
C GLU A 27 -18.34 -36.67 -28.60
N ARG A 28 -17.52 -36.28 -29.58
CA ARG A 28 -16.34 -37.07 -29.99
C ARG A 28 -15.31 -37.24 -28.87
N ARG A 29 -15.09 -36.21 -28.05
CA ARG A 29 -14.20 -36.32 -26.88
C ARG A 29 -14.79 -37.22 -25.80
N LEU A 30 -16.10 -37.12 -25.57
CA LEU A 30 -16.80 -38.00 -24.63
C LEU A 30 -16.79 -39.44 -25.10
N LEU A 31 -17.00 -39.68 -26.39
CA LEU A 31 -16.88 -40.98 -27.03
C LEU A 31 -15.46 -41.56 -26.86
N GLN A 32 -14.43 -40.78 -27.15
CA GLN A 32 -13.04 -41.21 -26.94
C GLN A 32 -12.79 -41.59 -25.47
N ARG A 33 -13.34 -40.84 -24.51
CA ARG A 33 -13.23 -41.16 -23.08
C ARG A 33 -13.98 -42.44 -22.70
N SER A 34 -15.21 -42.62 -23.20
CA SER A 34 -15.96 -43.86 -22.93
C SER A 34 -15.29 -45.07 -23.57
N GLU A 35 -14.74 -44.94 -24.77
CA GLU A 35 -13.96 -45.99 -25.44
C GLU A 35 -12.67 -46.30 -24.66
N ILE A 36 -11.91 -45.31 -24.19
CA ILE A 36 -10.73 -45.54 -23.34
C ILE A 36 -11.10 -46.28 -22.05
N ASN A 37 -12.19 -45.87 -21.38
CA ASN A 37 -12.63 -46.52 -20.15
C ASN A 37 -13.08 -47.96 -20.40
N LEU A 38 -13.82 -48.20 -21.49
CA LEU A 38 -14.23 -49.52 -21.93
C LEU A 38 -13.01 -50.41 -22.23
N GLY A 39 -12.00 -49.86 -22.90
CA GLY A 39 -10.77 -50.59 -23.21
C GLY A 39 -9.89 -50.87 -22.00
N ARG A 40 -9.91 -50.01 -20.98
CA ARG A 40 -9.19 -50.19 -19.71
C ARG A 40 -9.75 -51.36 -18.90
N GLU A 41 -11.06 -51.40 -18.71
CA GLU A 41 -11.75 -52.48 -17.98
C GLU A 41 -11.87 -53.75 -18.84
N GLY A 42 -11.89 -53.60 -20.17
CA GLY A 42 -12.07 -54.67 -21.15
C GLY A 42 -10.80 -55.39 -21.60
N THR A 43 -9.64 -55.07 -21.02
CA THR A 43 -8.34 -55.65 -21.42
C THR A 43 -8.30 -57.18 -21.35
N ALA A 44 -9.02 -57.78 -20.40
CA ALA A 44 -9.10 -59.23 -20.25
C ALA A 44 -9.91 -59.89 -21.39
N GLN A 45 -10.99 -59.24 -21.83
CA GLN A 45 -11.82 -59.70 -22.95
C GLN A 45 -11.12 -59.46 -24.29
N ALA A 46 -10.37 -58.37 -24.39
CA ALA A 46 -9.55 -58.02 -25.54
C ALA A 46 -8.50 -59.10 -25.87
N ALA A 47 -8.00 -59.82 -24.86
CA ALA A 47 -7.01 -60.88 -25.03
C ALA A 47 -7.50 -62.09 -25.84
N ASN A 48 -8.82 -62.23 -26.01
CA ASN A 48 -9.42 -63.28 -26.84
C ASN A 48 -9.44 -62.91 -28.34
N PHE A 49 -9.07 -61.68 -28.70
CA PHE A 49 -9.06 -61.20 -30.08
C PHE A 49 -7.62 -61.16 -30.64
N PRO A 50 -7.31 -61.91 -31.70
CA PRO A 50 -5.97 -61.91 -32.29
C PRO A 50 -5.60 -60.54 -32.89
N GLU A 51 -6.58 -59.73 -33.31
CA GLU A 51 -6.35 -58.40 -33.88
C GLU A 51 -5.76 -57.40 -32.87
N LEU A 52 -5.95 -57.61 -31.56
CA LEU A 52 -5.52 -56.71 -30.48
C LEU A 52 -4.21 -57.16 -29.80
N ARG A 53 -3.56 -58.21 -30.31
CA ARG A 53 -2.38 -58.81 -29.67
C ARG A 53 -1.22 -57.83 -29.52
N ASN A 54 -1.02 -56.96 -30.50
CA ASN A 54 0.07 -55.98 -30.50
C ASN A 54 -0.15 -54.90 -29.42
N GLU A 55 -1.38 -54.42 -29.28
CA GLU A 55 -1.76 -53.41 -28.28
C GLU A 55 -1.68 -53.97 -26.86
N ILE A 56 -2.06 -55.23 -26.66
CA ILE A 56 -1.96 -55.91 -25.36
C ILE A 56 -0.50 -56.12 -24.95
N VAL A 57 0.39 -56.50 -25.89
CA VAL A 57 1.82 -56.62 -25.61
C VAL A 57 2.42 -55.25 -25.26
N ALA A 58 2.04 -54.20 -25.99
CA ALA A 58 2.48 -52.83 -25.69
C ALA A 58 2.01 -52.36 -24.30
N LEU A 59 0.75 -52.64 -23.93
CA LEU A 59 0.23 -52.33 -22.60
C LEU A 59 0.97 -53.05 -21.49
N LYS A 60 1.25 -54.36 -21.64
CA LYS A 60 2.01 -55.12 -20.64
C LYS A 60 3.41 -54.55 -20.42
N LYS A 61 4.08 -54.11 -21.48
CA LYS A 61 5.40 -53.44 -21.38
C LYS A 61 5.29 -52.13 -20.61
N LEU A 62 4.31 -51.28 -20.93
CA LEU A 62 4.08 -50.01 -20.21
C LEU A 62 3.64 -50.23 -18.76
N GLU A 63 2.94 -51.31 -18.45
CA GLU A 63 2.61 -51.70 -17.08
C GLU A 63 3.83 -52.12 -16.27
N GLN A 64 4.79 -52.84 -16.88
CA GLN A 64 6.05 -53.16 -16.24
C GLN A 64 6.88 -51.90 -15.97
N GLU A 65 7.02 -51.01 -16.97
CA GLU A 65 7.70 -49.72 -16.82
C GLU A 65 7.05 -48.88 -15.69
N GLN A 66 5.72 -48.87 -15.60
CA GLN A 66 5.01 -48.18 -14.53
C GLN A 66 5.34 -48.76 -13.14
N LYS A 67 5.36 -50.09 -13.00
CA LYS A 67 5.71 -50.76 -11.74
C LYS A 67 7.13 -50.44 -11.31
N GLU A 68 8.09 -50.44 -12.23
CA GLU A 68 9.48 -50.08 -11.94
C GLU A 68 9.60 -48.63 -11.46
N VAL A 69 8.88 -47.70 -12.10
CA VAL A 69 8.84 -46.30 -11.65
C VAL A 69 8.17 -46.16 -10.28
N ALA A 70 7.09 -46.90 -10.02
CA ALA A 70 6.42 -46.89 -8.72
C ALA A 70 7.34 -47.39 -7.59
N LEU A 71 8.10 -48.47 -7.83
CA LEU A 71 9.11 -48.97 -6.89
C LEU A 71 10.21 -47.94 -6.65
N ARG A 72 10.64 -47.23 -7.71
CA ARG A 72 11.62 -46.14 -7.57
C ARG A 72 11.09 -44.99 -6.71
N ILE A 73 9.83 -44.59 -6.89
CA ILE A 73 9.18 -43.57 -6.06
C ILE A 73 9.18 -44.01 -4.59
N ALA A 74 8.76 -45.25 -4.31
CA ALA A 74 8.74 -45.79 -2.95
C ALA A 74 10.13 -45.77 -2.28
N ARG A 75 11.18 -46.18 -3.01
CA ARG A 75 12.57 -46.12 -2.51
C ARG A 75 13.04 -44.70 -2.20
N ILE A 76 12.66 -43.72 -3.02
CA ILE A 76 13.00 -42.32 -2.78
C ILE A 76 12.26 -41.78 -1.56
N ASP A 77 10.96 -42.07 -1.43
CA ASP A 77 10.15 -41.63 -0.30
C ASP A 77 10.64 -42.25 1.03
N GLU A 78 11.10 -43.51 1.03
CA GLU A 78 11.79 -44.13 2.16
C GLU A 78 13.14 -43.46 2.48
N GLY A 79 13.91 -43.09 1.46
CA GLY A 79 15.16 -42.34 1.63
C GLY A 79 14.95 -40.98 2.30
N ILE A 80 13.89 -40.25 1.91
CA ILE A 80 13.53 -38.96 2.50
C ILE A 80 13.18 -39.15 3.98
N LYS A 81 12.37 -40.17 4.32
CA LYS A 81 12.00 -40.46 5.71
C LYS A 81 13.22 -40.73 6.60
N ARG A 82 14.19 -41.52 6.13
CA ARG A 82 15.43 -41.78 6.87
C ARG A 82 16.23 -40.51 7.13
N ILE A 83 16.34 -39.62 6.14
CA ILE A 83 17.04 -38.35 6.30
C ILE A 83 16.30 -37.44 7.29
N GLU A 84 14.97 -37.43 7.26
CA GLU A 84 14.16 -36.68 8.23
C GLU A 84 14.34 -37.20 9.67
N GLU A 85 14.43 -38.53 9.85
CA GLU A 85 14.74 -39.16 11.14
C GLU A 85 16.15 -38.77 11.63
N GLU A 86 17.17 -38.83 10.78
CA GLU A 86 18.54 -38.37 11.10
C GLU A 86 18.55 -36.90 11.51
N ARG A 87 17.78 -36.06 10.83
CA ARG A 87 17.67 -34.63 11.13
C ARG A 87 17.03 -34.39 12.50
N GLN A 88 16.03 -35.18 12.88
CA GLN A 88 15.44 -35.14 14.22
C GLN A 88 16.44 -35.59 15.31
N GLN A 89 17.25 -36.60 15.03
CA GLN A 89 18.31 -37.05 15.96
C GLN A 89 19.35 -35.94 16.17
N ILE A 90 19.81 -35.32 15.08
CA ILE A 90 20.75 -34.19 15.13
C ILE A 90 20.20 -33.01 15.93
N ALA A 91 18.92 -32.69 15.78
CA ALA A 91 18.28 -31.64 16.57
C ALA A 91 18.31 -31.97 18.08
N ARG A 92 18.04 -33.23 18.45
CA ARG A 92 18.14 -33.67 19.86
C ARG A 92 19.57 -33.59 20.37
N GLU A 93 20.55 -34.05 19.59
CA GLU A 93 21.98 -33.95 19.93
C GLU A 93 22.42 -32.50 20.12
N GLN A 94 21.97 -31.59 19.24
CA GLN A 94 22.24 -30.15 19.34
C GLN A 94 21.68 -29.58 20.65
N THR A 95 20.42 -29.87 20.98
CA THR A 95 19.82 -29.38 22.23
C THR A 95 20.56 -29.88 23.46
N HIS A 96 20.97 -31.16 23.46
CA HIS A 96 21.73 -31.75 24.55
C HIS A 96 23.13 -31.13 24.69
N ALA A 97 23.85 -30.94 23.58
CA ALA A 97 25.17 -30.33 23.58
C ALA A 97 25.14 -28.87 24.05
N ILE A 98 24.15 -28.08 23.59
CA ILE A 98 23.96 -26.69 24.02
C ILE A 98 23.58 -26.64 25.51
N ALA A 99 22.66 -27.50 25.96
CA ALA A 99 22.25 -27.55 27.36
C ALA A 99 23.43 -27.86 28.31
N LYS A 100 24.34 -28.75 27.91
CA LYS A 100 25.56 -29.04 28.67
C LYS A 100 26.45 -27.80 28.81
N LEU A 101 26.70 -27.09 27.71
CA LEU A 101 27.51 -25.86 27.72
C LEU A 101 26.82 -24.71 28.47
N GLU A 102 25.49 -24.64 28.42
CA GLU A 102 24.71 -23.68 29.21
C GLU A 102 24.79 -23.99 30.72
N ALA A 103 24.81 -25.26 31.10
CA ALA A 103 25.02 -25.67 32.48
C ALA A 103 26.42 -25.28 32.98
N GLU A 104 27.46 -25.38 32.14
CA GLU A 104 28.82 -24.92 32.44
C GLU A 104 28.93 -23.39 32.52
N LYS A 105 28.15 -22.65 31.71
CA LYS A 105 28.14 -21.18 31.70
C LYS A 105 27.54 -20.54 32.96
N LYS A 106 26.48 -21.13 33.53
CA LYS A 106 25.76 -20.60 34.70
C LYS A 106 26.65 -20.32 35.92
N PRO A 107 27.48 -21.26 36.42
CA PRO A 107 28.36 -20.98 37.56
C PRO A 107 29.41 -19.91 37.25
N LEU A 108 29.94 -19.87 36.02
CA LEU A 108 30.91 -18.84 35.60
C LEU A 108 30.29 -17.43 35.60
N LEU A 109 29.02 -17.30 35.21
CA LEU A 109 28.30 -16.02 35.32
C LEU A 109 28.18 -15.57 36.78
N GLN A 110 27.83 -16.49 37.69
CA GLN A 110 27.73 -16.19 39.11
C GLN A 110 29.10 -15.77 39.70
N GLN A 111 30.17 -16.49 39.36
CA GLN A 111 31.54 -16.15 39.75
C GLN A 111 31.97 -14.79 39.19
N ARG A 112 31.60 -14.46 37.95
CA ARG A 112 31.87 -13.15 37.34
C ARG A 112 31.19 -12.03 38.12
N HIS A 113 29.91 -12.20 38.48
CA HIS A 113 29.18 -11.20 39.25
C HIS A 113 29.82 -10.97 40.63
N GLN A 114 30.23 -12.06 41.30
CA GLN A 114 30.96 -11.97 42.57
C GLN A 114 32.30 -11.25 42.38
N ALA A 115 33.13 -11.66 41.42
CA ALA A 115 34.43 -11.04 41.13
C ALA A 115 34.30 -9.55 40.78
N LYS A 116 33.28 -9.19 39.99
CA LYS A 116 32.98 -7.79 39.65
C LYS A 116 32.59 -6.99 40.88
N SER A 117 31.70 -7.52 41.72
CA SER A 117 31.32 -6.85 42.98
C SER A 117 32.50 -6.64 43.90
N THR A 118 33.41 -7.61 44.01
CA THR A 118 34.64 -7.48 44.82
C THR A 118 35.59 -6.43 44.25
N ALA A 119 35.75 -6.37 42.93
CA ALA A 119 36.57 -5.36 42.27
C ALA A 119 36.01 -3.94 42.50
N GLU A 120 34.69 -3.77 42.38
CA GLU A 120 34.03 -2.48 42.63
C GLU A 120 34.17 -2.02 44.09
N VAL A 121 34.09 -2.94 45.06
CA VAL A 121 34.31 -2.61 46.48
C VAL A 121 35.76 -2.17 46.71
N CYS A 122 36.74 -2.93 46.20
CA CYS A 122 38.15 -2.56 46.33
C CYS A 122 38.46 -1.20 45.68
N GLU A 123 37.85 -0.88 44.53
CA GLU A 123 38.02 0.41 43.87
C GLU A 123 37.43 1.57 44.70
N ARG A 124 36.29 1.36 45.34
CA ARG A 124 35.69 2.36 46.24
C ARG A 124 36.56 2.62 47.47
N GLU A 125 37.10 1.56 48.07
CA GLU A 125 38.03 1.68 49.21
C GLU A 125 39.31 2.43 48.83
N LEU A 126 39.91 2.09 47.68
CA LEU A 126 41.06 2.82 47.16
C LEU A 126 40.74 4.31 46.95
N ALA A 127 39.59 4.62 46.34
CA ALA A 127 39.15 6.00 46.14
C ALA A 127 38.88 6.73 47.47
N ALA A 128 38.38 6.04 48.49
CA ALA A 128 38.17 6.60 49.82
C ALA A 128 39.51 6.91 50.52
N VAL A 129 40.49 6.03 50.41
CA VAL A 129 41.85 6.27 50.91
C VAL A 129 42.51 7.43 50.18
N GLU A 130 42.37 7.52 48.84
CA GLU A 130 42.91 8.63 48.06
C GLU A 130 42.28 9.98 48.44
N ARG A 131 40.96 10.03 48.73
CA ARG A 131 40.32 11.23 49.28
C ARG A 131 40.88 11.62 50.64
N ARG A 132 41.05 10.66 51.56
CA ARG A 132 41.64 10.94 52.89
C ARG A 132 43.06 11.48 52.79
N ILE A 133 43.84 11.02 51.81
CA ILE A 133 45.17 11.59 51.51
C ILE A 133 45.04 13.04 51.05
N GLN A 134 44.13 13.34 50.12
CA GLN A 134 43.90 14.72 49.65
C GLN A 134 43.41 15.66 50.76
N GLU A 135 42.53 15.18 51.64
CA GLU A 135 42.04 15.92 52.81
C GLU A 135 43.18 16.21 53.81
N SER A 136 44.05 15.22 54.07
CA SER A 136 45.25 15.40 54.90
C SER A 136 46.21 16.43 54.29
N GLU A 137 46.42 16.40 52.97
CA GLU A 137 47.23 17.39 52.25
C GLU A 137 46.60 18.79 52.22
N ALA A 138 45.26 18.89 52.24
CA ALA A 138 44.56 20.17 52.41
C ALA A 138 44.72 20.69 53.84
N ALA A 139 44.60 19.83 54.85
CA ALA A 139 44.75 20.20 56.25
C ALA A 139 46.18 20.73 56.57
N ASP A 140 47.24 20.11 56.05
CA ASP A 140 48.62 20.64 56.22
C ASP A 140 48.77 22.03 55.58
N ARG A 141 48.18 22.24 54.40
CA ARG A 141 48.17 23.56 53.74
C ARG A 141 47.40 24.61 54.54
N ASP A 142 46.27 24.24 55.13
CA ASP A 142 45.46 25.15 55.95
C ASP A 142 46.19 25.50 57.26
N LEU A 143 46.88 24.55 57.91
CA LEU A 143 47.69 24.83 59.10
C LEU A 143 48.88 25.73 58.79
N LEU A 144 49.53 25.53 57.63
CA LEU A 144 50.58 26.44 57.15
C LEU A 144 50.05 27.85 56.92
N LYS A 145 48.85 27.98 56.37
CA LYS A 145 48.18 29.27 56.18
C LYS A 145 47.80 29.92 57.51
N GLN A 146 47.29 29.16 58.47
CA GLN A 146 47.00 29.67 59.82
C GLN A 146 48.28 30.17 60.52
N LEU A 147 49.41 29.48 60.36
CA LEU A 147 50.70 29.96 60.86
C LEU A 147 51.16 31.24 60.17
N SER A 148 50.96 31.38 58.85
CA SER A 148 51.31 32.63 58.15
C SER A 148 50.41 33.79 58.56
N ASP A 149 49.10 33.55 58.70
CA ASP A 149 48.11 34.56 59.07
C ASP A 149 48.32 35.05 60.50
N LEU A 150 48.68 34.15 61.44
CA LEU A 150 49.04 34.52 62.82
C LEU A 150 50.29 35.40 62.91
N HIS A 151 51.30 35.18 62.06
CA HIS A 151 52.50 36.01 62.02
C HIS A 151 52.30 37.35 61.31
N ALA A 152 51.19 37.54 60.58
CA ALA A 152 50.88 38.76 59.84
C ALA A 152 50.03 39.78 60.64
N LEU A 153 49.58 39.44 61.86
CA LEU A 153 48.78 40.31 62.72
C LEU A 153 49.66 41.33 63.48
N ASP A 154 49.30 42.62 63.41
CA ASP A 154 49.98 43.72 64.11
C ASP A 154 48.94 44.64 64.82
N PRO A 155 48.98 44.82 66.16
CA PRO A 155 49.96 44.27 67.11
C PRO A 155 49.79 42.77 67.34
N ALA A 156 50.91 42.09 67.58
CA ALA A 156 50.93 40.65 67.82
C ALA A 156 50.08 40.26 69.05
N PRO A 157 49.28 39.17 68.98
CA PRO A 157 48.50 38.70 70.11
C PRO A 157 49.40 38.27 71.29
N PRO A 158 48.98 38.50 72.55
CA PRO A 158 49.79 38.22 73.73
C PRO A 158 50.14 36.73 73.91
N ASP A 159 49.37 35.82 73.30
CA ASP A 159 49.52 34.37 73.40
C ASP A 159 50.12 33.73 72.11
N LEU A 160 50.82 34.51 71.28
CA LEU A 160 51.35 34.09 69.97
C LEU A 160 52.20 32.81 70.03
N GLU A 161 53.08 32.68 71.02
CA GLU A 161 53.94 31.50 71.19
C GLU A 161 53.14 30.24 71.52
N ALA A 162 52.11 30.37 72.37
CA ALA A 162 51.24 29.24 72.72
C ALA A 162 50.39 28.78 71.53
N LEU A 163 49.87 29.71 70.72
CA LEU A 163 49.08 29.41 69.52
C LEU A 163 49.93 28.81 68.40
N SER A 164 51.14 29.34 68.16
CA SER A 164 52.06 28.80 67.16
C SER A 164 52.60 27.43 67.54
N ALA A 165 52.94 27.20 68.82
CA ALA A 165 53.30 25.88 69.34
C ALA A 165 52.15 24.88 69.20
N GLY A 166 50.90 25.30 69.44
CA GLY A 166 49.71 24.47 69.24
C GLY A 166 49.51 24.03 67.79
N ILE A 167 49.74 24.92 66.82
CA ILE A 167 49.64 24.58 65.38
C ILE A 167 50.82 23.70 64.94
N MET A 168 52.04 24.00 65.40
CA MET A 168 53.22 23.18 65.13
C MET A 168 53.10 21.77 65.72
N ALA A 169 52.50 21.62 66.90
CA ALA A 169 52.23 20.32 67.51
C ALA A 169 51.19 19.50 66.72
N LYS A 170 50.16 20.15 66.16
CA LYS A 170 49.19 19.50 65.24
C LYS A 170 49.87 19.07 63.95
N ARG A 171 50.72 19.94 63.39
CA ARG A 171 51.47 19.66 62.16
C ARG A 171 52.50 18.55 62.33
N ALA A 172 53.12 18.41 63.51
CA ALA A 172 54.09 17.35 63.80
C ALA A 172 53.49 15.93 63.75
N ARG A 173 52.17 15.78 63.88
CA ARG A 173 51.47 14.47 63.83
C ARG A 173 51.04 14.04 62.42
N LEU A 174 50.87 15.00 61.51
CA LEU A 174 50.42 14.75 60.13
C LEU A 174 51.35 13.85 59.30
N PRO A 175 52.69 13.89 59.43
CA PRO A 175 53.59 12.99 58.70
C PRO A 175 53.36 11.51 59.01
N ASP A 176 53.12 11.17 60.28
CA ASP A 176 52.87 9.80 60.72
C ASP A 176 51.49 9.31 60.23
N GLU A 177 50.46 10.14 60.36
CA GLU A 177 49.12 9.87 59.81
C GLU A 177 49.16 9.69 58.28
N ARG A 178 50.00 10.47 57.58
CA ARG A 178 50.18 10.34 56.13
C ARG A 178 50.92 9.06 55.76
N ALA A 179 51.92 8.65 56.52
CA ALA A 179 52.63 7.39 56.29
C ALA A 179 51.68 6.18 56.41
N GLU A 180 50.73 6.21 57.34
CA GLU A 180 49.68 5.20 57.47
C GLU A 180 48.70 5.21 56.29
N LEU A 181 48.26 6.39 55.84
CA LEU A 181 47.39 6.52 54.66
C LEU A 181 48.07 6.05 53.36
N VAL A 182 49.37 6.32 53.19
CA VAL A 182 50.15 5.84 52.04
C VAL A 182 50.28 4.31 52.08
N ARG A 183 50.51 3.72 53.26
CA ARG A 183 50.53 2.25 53.42
C ARG A 183 49.16 1.65 53.11
N ALA A 184 48.08 2.27 53.57
CA ALA A 184 46.72 1.87 53.26
C ALA A 184 46.40 1.98 51.76
N ARG A 185 46.95 3.00 51.07
CA ARG A 185 46.80 3.17 49.62
C ARG A 185 47.47 2.04 48.85
N MET A 186 48.70 1.68 49.23
CA MET A 186 49.43 0.57 48.59
C MET A 186 48.69 -0.76 48.78
N GLY A 187 48.24 -1.06 50.00
CA GLY A 187 47.45 -2.26 50.28
C GLY A 187 46.11 -2.32 49.53
N SER A 188 45.41 -1.18 49.45
CA SER A 188 44.16 -1.07 48.67
C SER A 188 44.41 -1.20 47.17
N GLY A 189 45.52 -0.66 46.67
CA GLY A 189 45.93 -0.79 45.27
C GLY A 189 46.23 -2.24 44.86
N ASP A 190 46.94 -2.99 45.71
CA ASP A 190 47.20 -4.42 45.51
C ASP A 190 45.90 -5.26 45.57
N ALA A 191 44.97 -4.91 46.48
CA ALA A 191 43.64 -5.53 46.54
C ALA A 191 42.81 -5.28 45.27
N VAL A 192 42.87 -4.07 44.69
CA VAL A 192 42.23 -3.76 43.40
C VAL A 192 42.85 -4.57 42.27
N ARG A 193 44.19 -4.64 42.19
CA ARG A 193 44.89 -5.38 41.14
C ARG A 193 44.51 -6.87 41.15
N THR A 194 44.59 -7.51 42.32
CA THR A 194 44.25 -8.93 42.47
C THR A 194 42.77 -9.21 42.20
N ALA A 195 41.86 -8.31 42.58
CA ALA A 195 40.43 -8.42 42.25
C ALA A 195 40.17 -8.32 40.74
N LYS A 196 40.87 -7.40 40.04
CA LYS A 196 40.78 -7.27 38.57
C LYS A 196 41.35 -8.47 37.83
N GLU A 197 42.47 -9.03 38.29
CA GLU A 197 43.05 -10.25 37.71
C GLU A 197 42.07 -11.44 37.81
N LYS A 198 41.43 -11.61 38.97
CA LYS A 198 40.38 -12.64 39.15
C LYS A 198 39.18 -12.41 38.23
N LEU A 199 38.74 -11.17 38.06
CA LEU A 199 37.66 -10.83 37.13
C LEU A 199 38.04 -11.18 35.69
N ILE A 200 39.24 -10.81 35.24
CA ILE A 200 39.75 -11.11 33.89
C ILE A 200 39.84 -12.63 33.65
N ALA A 201 40.32 -13.39 34.64
CA ALA A 201 40.39 -14.85 34.54
C ALA A 201 39.01 -15.48 34.30
N VAL A 202 38.01 -15.11 35.12
CA VAL A 202 36.64 -15.62 34.96
C VAL A 202 35.99 -15.16 33.65
N GLU A 203 36.24 -13.92 33.22
CA GLU A 203 35.75 -13.43 31.92
C GLU A 203 36.37 -14.18 30.74
N SER A 204 37.63 -14.60 30.85
CA SER A 204 38.30 -15.39 29.82
C SER A 204 37.72 -16.80 29.67
N GLU A 205 37.40 -17.47 30.79
CA GLU A 205 36.75 -18.78 30.82
C GLU A 205 35.32 -18.71 30.27
N LEU A 206 34.56 -17.68 30.66
CA LEU A 206 33.22 -17.44 30.14
C LEU A 206 33.25 -17.22 28.62
N ALA A 207 34.21 -16.42 28.13
CA ALA A 207 34.39 -16.20 26.70
C ALA A 207 34.78 -17.48 25.94
N ALA A 208 35.51 -18.41 26.57
CA ALA A 208 35.84 -19.70 25.98
C ALA A 208 34.59 -20.61 25.85
N VAL A 209 33.75 -20.67 26.89
CA VAL A 209 32.48 -21.41 26.85
C VAL A 209 31.53 -20.83 25.79
N GLU A 210 31.41 -19.50 25.70
CA GLU A 210 30.60 -18.85 24.66
C GLU A 210 31.10 -19.16 23.24
N ARG A 211 32.43 -19.18 23.03
CA ARG A 211 33.03 -19.62 21.77
C ARG A 211 32.71 -21.08 21.44
N ASN A 212 32.75 -21.97 22.43
CA ASN A 212 32.39 -23.38 22.25
C ASN A 212 30.91 -23.56 21.91
N MET A 213 30.01 -22.77 22.53
CA MET A 213 28.59 -22.75 22.18
C MET A 213 28.37 -22.30 20.74
N ALA A 214 29.06 -21.25 20.30
CA ALA A 214 28.96 -20.76 18.93
C ALA A 214 29.46 -21.80 17.90
N ARG A 215 30.60 -22.45 18.20
CA ARG A 215 31.15 -23.53 17.36
C ARG A 215 30.17 -24.71 17.25
N ALA A 216 29.66 -25.22 18.38
CA ALA A 216 28.67 -26.29 18.39
C ALA A 216 27.45 -25.94 17.53
N ARG A 217 26.89 -24.73 17.67
CA ARG A 217 25.77 -24.26 16.83
C ARG A 217 26.11 -24.30 15.35
N SER A 218 27.26 -23.74 14.96
CA SER A 218 27.68 -23.72 13.55
C SER A 218 27.91 -25.11 12.95
N GLU A 219 28.46 -26.06 13.70
CA GLU A 219 28.69 -27.43 13.24
C GLU A 219 27.36 -28.16 13.01
N PHE A 220 26.42 -28.03 13.94
CA PHE A 220 25.08 -28.60 13.79
C PHE A 220 24.30 -27.95 12.66
N GLU A 221 24.38 -26.64 12.49
CA GLU A 221 23.81 -25.95 11.33
C GLU A 221 24.41 -26.44 10.00
N ALA A 222 25.72 -26.68 9.95
CA ALA A 222 26.37 -27.18 8.74
C ALA A 222 25.91 -28.61 8.38
N ARG A 223 25.73 -29.48 9.39
CA ARG A 223 25.15 -30.83 9.18
C ARG A 223 23.70 -30.74 8.74
N ASP A 224 22.90 -29.89 9.38
CA ASP A 224 21.50 -29.67 9.03
C ASP A 224 21.33 -29.17 7.59
N ARG A 225 22.17 -28.23 7.15
CA ARG A 225 22.18 -27.73 5.77
C ARG A 225 22.45 -28.84 4.75
N LYS A 226 23.43 -29.71 5.02
CA LYS A 226 23.74 -30.87 4.14
C LYS A 226 22.55 -31.82 4.01
N LEU A 227 21.87 -32.13 5.12
CA LEU A 227 20.68 -32.98 5.10
C LEU A 227 19.48 -32.29 4.43
N ALA A 228 19.32 -30.99 4.61
CA ALA A 228 18.29 -30.23 3.91
C ALA A 228 18.51 -30.22 2.39
N GLU A 229 19.77 -30.11 1.94
CA GLU A 229 20.14 -30.24 0.52
C GLU A 229 19.87 -31.65 -0.02
N SER A 230 20.19 -32.70 0.74
CA SER A 230 19.90 -34.08 0.32
C SER A 230 18.39 -34.35 0.23
N ILE A 231 17.57 -33.82 1.16
CA ILE A 231 16.10 -33.88 1.06
C ILE A 231 15.63 -33.17 -0.21
N ARG A 232 16.14 -31.97 -0.51
CA ARG A 232 15.75 -31.22 -1.72
C ARG A 232 16.04 -32.00 -3.00
N THR A 233 17.24 -32.59 -3.11
CA THR A 233 17.62 -33.38 -4.29
C THR A 233 16.76 -34.63 -4.43
N GLN A 234 16.46 -35.33 -3.33
CA GLN A 234 15.56 -36.50 -3.36
C GLN A 234 14.12 -36.10 -3.68
N GLN A 235 13.61 -34.98 -3.15
CA GLN A 235 12.28 -34.48 -3.50
C GLN A 235 12.18 -34.12 -4.98
N GLN A 236 13.22 -33.55 -5.57
CA GLN A 236 13.26 -33.30 -7.01
C GLN A 236 13.24 -34.60 -7.80
N ALA A 237 14.04 -35.59 -7.40
CA ALA A 237 14.03 -36.92 -8.02
C ALA A 237 12.66 -37.62 -7.89
N ALA A 238 11.96 -37.45 -6.77
CA ALA A 238 10.60 -37.96 -6.57
C ALA A 238 9.60 -37.28 -7.52
N ARG A 239 9.69 -35.97 -7.69
CA ARG A 239 8.85 -35.21 -8.65
C ARG A 239 9.09 -35.70 -10.08
N GLU A 240 10.34 -35.85 -10.49
CA GLU A 240 10.69 -36.36 -11.82
C GLU A 240 10.24 -37.81 -12.02
N ALA A 241 10.31 -38.66 -11.00
CA ALA A 241 9.79 -40.02 -11.09
C ALA A 241 8.26 -40.03 -11.19
N ARG A 242 7.55 -39.15 -10.48
CA ARG A 242 6.09 -39.00 -10.57
C ARG A 242 5.63 -38.46 -11.93
N THR A 243 6.36 -37.51 -12.53
CA THR A 243 6.04 -37.07 -13.89
C THR A 243 6.27 -38.19 -14.90
N ARG A 244 7.37 -38.95 -14.79
CA ARG A 244 7.59 -40.14 -15.62
C ARG A 244 6.45 -41.16 -15.47
N HIS A 245 5.98 -41.41 -14.24
CA HIS A 245 4.84 -42.29 -13.99
C HIS A 245 3.58 -41.81 -14.74
N GLN A 246 3.26 -40.51 -14.68
CA GLN A 246 2.14 -39.91 -15.43
C GLN A 246 2.33 -40.03 -16.95
N THR A 247 3.54 -39.79 -17.46
CA THR A 247 3.78 -39.94 -18.91
C THR A 247 3.61 -41.39 -19.39
N VAL A 248 3.99 -42.37 -18.56
CA VAL A 248 3.76 -43.79 -18.87
C VAL A 248 2.26 -44.10 -18.84
N GLU A 249 1.50 -43.53 -17.90
CA GLU A 249 0.04 -43.65 -17.85
C GLU A 249 -0.63 -43.05 -19.11
N GLU A 250 -0.22 -41.86 -19.53
CA GLU A 250 -0.73 -41.23 -20.76
C GLU A 250 -0.40 -42.03 -22.02
N ARG A 251 0.79 -42.64 -22.08
CA ARG A 251 1.21 -43.51 -23.19
C ARG A 251 0.36 -44.77 -23.33
N LYS A 252 -0.41 -45.17 -22.31
CA LYS A 252 -1.34 -46.30 -22.40
C LYS A 252 -2.67 -45.93 -23.06
N ASN A 253 -3.07 -44.66 -23.03
CA ASN A 253 -4.36 -44.20 -23.54
C ASN A 253 -4.63 -44.58 -25.01
N PRO A 254 -3.67 -44.51 -25.95
CA PRO A 254 -3.88 -44.93 -27.33
C PRO A 254 -4.22 -46.42 -27.47
N ALA A 255 -3.55 -47.28 -26.69
CA ALA A 255 -3.81 -48.71 -26.70
C ALA A 255 -5.14 -49.06 -26.02
N TYR A 256 -5.51 -48.36 -24.94
CA TYR A 256 -6.87 -48.50 -24.37
C TYR A 256 -7.96 -48.02 -25.34
N LEU A 257 -7.71 -46.93 -26.08
CA LEU A 257 -8.65 -46.42 -27.07
C LEU A 257 -8.89 -47.43 -28.21
N SER A 258 -7.84 -48.05 -28.78
CA SER A 258 -7.99 -49.04 -29.85
C SER A 258 -8.71 -50.30 -29.37
N ILE A 259 -8.36 -50.79 -28.18
CA ILE A 259 -9.05 -51.93 -27.55
C ILE A 259 -10.53 -51.60 -27.34
N GLY A 260 -10.83 -50.45 -26.74
CA GLY A 260 -12.20 -50.04 -26.46
C GLY A 260 -13.04 -49.84 -27.72
N ARG A 261 -12.45 -49.33 -28.80
CA ARG A 261 -13.11 -49.26 -30.11
C ARG A 261 -13.50 -50.62 -30.63
N HIS A 262 -12.57 -51.56 -30.61
CA HIS A 262 -12.78 -52.92 -31.09
C HIS A 262 -13.83 -53.66 -30.23
N LEU A 263 -13.79 -53.50 -28.91
CA LEU A 263 -14.79 -54.09 -28.01
C LEU A 263 -16.20 -53.51 -28.24
N SER A 264 -16.31 -52.20 -28.44
CA SER A 264 -17.58 -51.56 -28.77
C SER A 264 -18.08 -51.94 -30.17
N GLU A 265 -17.18 -52.18 -31.14
CA GLU A 265 -17.57 -52.68 -32.48
C GLU A 265 -18.06 -54.13 -32.47
N LYS A 266 -17.42 -54.98 -31.65
CA LYS A 266 -17.80 -56.40 -31.50
C LYS A 266 -18.95 -56.63 -30.51
N GLY A 267 -19.42 -55.58 -29.83
CA GLY A 267 -20.49 -55.69 -28.83
C GLY A 267 -20.09 -56.47 -27.56
N VAL A 268 -18.79 -56.52 -27.23
CA VAL A 268 -18.28 -57.29 -26.09
C VAL A 268 -18.10 -56.41 -24.87
N ALA A 269 -18.90 -56.67 -23.84
CA ALA A 269 -18.88 -55.90 -22.61
C ALA A 269 -17.93 -56.53 -21.55
N PRO A 270 -17.19 -55.73 -20.77
CA PRO A 270 -16.47 -56.22 -19.60
C PRO A 270 -17.46 -56.75 -18.56
N PRO A 271 -17.22 -57.91 -17.94
CA PRO A 271 -18.12 -58.55 -16.97
C PRO A 271 -18.32 -57.68 -15.72
N ASN A 272 -17.32 -56.89 -15.35
CA ASN A 272 -17.36 -56.01 -14.18
C ASN A 272 -18.05 -54.67 -14.47
N ALA A 273 -18.26 -54.31 -15.74
CA ALA A 273 -18.74 -52.98 -16.12
C ALA A 273 -19.51 -52.97 -17.47
N PRO A 274 -20.69 -53.61 -17.55
CA PRO A 274 -21.47 -53.67 -18.79
C PRO A 274 -21.98 -52.29 -19.24
N HIS A 275 -22.25 -51.40 -18.29
CA HIS A 275 -22.69 -50.03 -18.52
C HIS A 275 -21.70 -49.19 -19.36
N LEU A 276 -20.41 -49.55 -19.40
CA LEU A 276 -19.41 -48.84 -20.20
C LEU A 276 -19.61 -49.08 -21.70
N LEU A 277 -20.08 -50.27 -22.08
CA LEU A 277 -20.39 -50.60 -23.46
C LEU A 277 -21.64 -49.84 -23.93
N GLU A 278 -22.70 -49.84 -23.11
CA GLU A 278 -23.91 -49.06 -23.35
C GLU A 278 -23.59 -47.55 -23.49
N ALA A 279 -22.74 -47.03 -22.60
CA ALA A 279 -22.29 -45.64 -22.67
C ALA A 279 -21.52 -45.34 -23.95
N ALA A 280 -20.64 -46.24 -24.42
CA ALA A 280 -19.94 -46.06 -25.68
C ALA A 280 -20.90 -46.08 -26.88
N HIS A 281 -21.86 -47.01 -26.92
CA HIS A 281 -22.87 -47.06 -27.99
C HIS A 281 -23.75 -45.82 -28.03
N HIS A 282 -24.29 -45.39 -26.88
CA HIS A 282 -25.10 -44.18 -26.80
C HIS A 282 -24.33 -42.95 -27.29
N ARG A 283 -23.02 -42.85 -26.99
CA ARG A 283 -22.17 -41.75 -27.45
C ARG A 283 -21.87 -41.84 -28.95
N ARG A 284 -21.71 -43.05 -29.51
CA ARG A 284 -21.58 -43.27 -30.97
C ARG A 284 -22.86 -42.83 -31.70
N GLU A 285 -24.02 -43.25 -31.22
CA GLU A 285 -25.32 -42.84 -31.77
C GLU A 285 -25.51 -41.31 -31.72
N ALA A 286 -25.13 -40.67 -30.61
CA ALA A 286 -25.18 -39.22 -30.48
C ALA A 286 -24.26 -38.51 -31.51
N VAL A 287 -23.06 -39.04 -31.76
CA VAL A 287 -22.16 -38.51 -32.79
C VAL A 287 -22.76 -38.69 -34.19
N ASP A 288 -23.36 -39.85 -34.48
CA ASP A 288 -23.98 -40.13 -35.78
C ASP A 288 -25.21 -39.25 -36.05
N LEU A 289 -26.04 -39.01 -35.03
CA LEU A 289 -27.15 -38.05 -35.11
C LEU A 289 -26.66 -36.64 -35.41
N LEU A 290 -25.58 -36.19 -34.76
CA LEU A 290 -24.98 -34.88 -35.02
C LEU A 290 -24.35 -34.79 -36.43
N LEU A 291 -23.78 -35.87 -36.94
CA LEU A 291 -23.26 -35.95 -38.31
C LEU A 291 -24.39 -35.86 -39.34
N LYS A 292 -25.49 -36.58 -39.13
CA LYS A 292 -26.70 -36.49 -39.98
C LYS A 292 -27.27 -35.08 -39.97
N HIS A 293 -27.42 -34.48 -38.79
CA HIS A 293 -27.91 -33.12 -38.66
C HIS A 293 -26.97 -32.07 -39.32
N GLN A 294 -25.65 -32.31 -39.29
CA GLN A 294 -24.69 -31.47 -40.01
C GLN A 294 -24.88 -31.57 -41.54
N ALA A 295 -25.16 -32.76 -42.07
CA ALA A 295 -25.42 -32.96 -43.50
C ALA A 295 -26.73 -32.26 -43.94
N GLU A 296 -27.79 -32.36 -43.15
CA GLU A 296 -29.07 -31.65 -43.39
C GLU A 296 -28.88 -30.13 -43.42
N LEU A 297 -28.13 -29.58 -42.45
CA LEU A 297 -27.84 -28.14 -42.41
C LEU A 297 -26.98 -27.67 -43.61
N ALA A 298 -26.14 -28.55 -44.15
CA ALA A 298 -25.37 -28.26 -45.36
C ALA A 298 -26.28 -28.21 -46.60
N GLN A 299 -27.24 -29.14 -46.70
CA GLN A 299 -28.23 -29.15 -47.78
C GLN A 299 -29.19 -27.96 -47.72
N LEU A 300 -29.62 -27.54 -46.53
CA LEU A 300 -30.46 -26.33 -46.37
C LEU A 300 -29.72 -25.03 -46.72
N SER A 301 -28.39 -25.01 -46.55
CA SER A 301 -27.56 -23.85 -46.90
C SER A 301 -27.32 -23.72 -48.40
N SER A 302 -27.27 -24.85 -49.14
CA SER A 302 -27.05 -24.82 -50.60
C SER A 302 -28.25 -24.28 -51.39
N GLN A 303 -29.45 -24.26 -50.77
CA GLN A 303 -30.70 -23.76 -51.36
C GLN A 303 -30.89 -22.23 -51.26
N ILE A 304 -29.97 -21.50 -50.62
CA ILE A 304 -30.10 -20.05 -50.41
C ILE A 304 -29.52 -19.25 -51.57
N ASP A 305 -30.25 -18.21 -52.01
CA ASP A 305 -29.80 -17.29 -53.05
C ASP A 305 -28.56 -16.48 -52.62
N LYS A 306 -27.48 -16.66 -53.39
CA LYS A 306 -26.17 -16.03 -53.15
C LYS A 306 -26.17 -14.53 -53.44
N GLN A 307 -27.04 -14.03 -54.31
CA GLN A 307 -27.07 -12.61 -54.68
C GLN A 307 -27.69 -11.74 -53.58
N GLU A 308 -28.81 -12.17 -52.98
CA GLU A 308 -29.41 -11.50 -51.83
C GLU A 308 -28.48 -11.50 -50.60
N LEU A 309 -27.73 -12.59 -50.42
CA LEU A 309 -26.80 -12.74 -49.31
C LEU A 309 -25.64 -11.72 -49.38
N ARG A 310 -25.12 -11.42 -50.59
CA ARG A 310 -24.10 -10.37 -50.76
C ARG A 310 -24.61 -9.01 -50.33
N LYS A 311 -25.83 -8.63 -50.75
CA LYS A 311 -26.46 -7.35 -50.37
C LYS A 311 -26.65 -7.22 -48.85
N PHE A 312 -27.00 -8.31 -48.17
CA PHE A 312 -27.08 -8.35 -46.70
C PHE A 312 -25.73 -8.10 -46.01
N TYR A 313 -24.67 -8.79 -46.44
CA TYR A 313 -23.34 -8.59 -45.83
C TYR A 313 -22.79 -7.19 -46.06
N PHE A 314 -23.02 -6.58 -47.24
CA PHE A 314 -22.65 -5.19 -47.50
C PHE A 314 -23.38 -4.22 -46.55
N SER A 315 -24.68 -4.43 -46.31
CA SER A 315 -25.46 -3.62 -45.37
C SER A 315 -24.98 -3.79 -43.92
N ALA A 316 -24.75 -5.03 -43.47
CA ALA A 316 -24.25 -5.31 -42.12
C ALA A 316 -22.84 -4.73 -41.89
N PHE A 317 -21.96 -4.82 -42.90
CA PHE A 317 -20.61 -4.25 -42.85
C PHE A 317 -20.66 -2.72 -42.75
N SER A 318 -21.52 -2.06 -43.52
CA SER A 318 -21.71 -0.60 -43.43
C SER A 318 -22.15 -0.15 -42.03
N VAL A 319 -23.11 -0.87 -41.41
CA VAL A 319 -23.54 -0.58 -40.03
C VAL A 319 -22.41 -0.79 -39.02
N LEU A 320 -21.61 -1.85 -39.16
CA LEU A 320 -20.47 -2.10 -38.28
C LEU A 320 -19.37 -1.03 -38.41
N VAL A 321 -19.12 -0.51 -39.61
CA VAL A 321 -18.18 0.60 -39.82
C VAL A 321 -18.67 1.86 -39.10
N VAL A 322 -19.96 2.18 -39.21
CA VAL A 322 -20.55 3.31 -38.48
C VAL A 322 -20.45 3.10 -36.96
N LEU A 323 -20.75 1.90 -36.47
CA LEU A 323 -20.61 1.57 -35.05
C LEU A 323 -19.15 1.71 -34.58
N ALA A 324 -18.19 1.22 -35.36
CA ALA A 324 -16.77 1.33 -35.04
C ALA A 324 -16.31 2.80 -34.97
N ILE A 325 -16.76 3.64 -35.91
CA ILE A 325 -16.50 5.09 -35.87
C ILE A 325 -17.09 5.70 -34.60
N THR A 326 -18.35 5.38 -34.26
CA THR A 326 -18.97 5.90 -33.02
C THR A 326 -18.28 5.41 -31.75
N LEU A 327 -17.86 4.14 -31.70
CA LEU A 327 -17.10 3.59 -30.57
C LEU A 327 -15.74 4.27 -30.45
N LEU A 328 -15.05 4.55 -31.56
CA LEU A 328 -13.77 5.24 -31.55
C LEU A 328 -13.90 6.66 -30.98
N VAL A 329 -14.96 7.39 -31.34
CA VAL A 329 -15.27 8.71 -30.79
C VAL A 329 -15.57 8.63 -29.28
N VAL A 330 -16.29 7.61 -28.83
CA VAL A 330 -16.60 7.42 -27.39
C VAL A 330 -15.38 6.98 -26.59
N PHE A 331 -14.53 6.09 -27.12
CA PHE A 331 -13.30 5.64 -26.44
C PHE A 331 -12.18 6.69 -26.44
N GLN A 332 -12.16 7.61 -27.41
CA GLN A 332 -11.26 8.76 -27.37
C GLN A 332 -11.67 9.83 -26.34
N SER A 333 -12.86 9.74 -25.74
CA SER A 333 -13.22 10.59 -24.61
C SER A 333 -12.69 9.98 -23.30
N PRO A 334 -11.66 10.57 -22.65
CA PRO A 334 -11.09 10.01 -21.43
C PRO A 334 -12.13 9.99 -20.30
N ARG A 335 -12.33 8.82 -19.69
CA ARG A 335 -13.18 8.65 -18.51
C ARG A 335 -12.54 9.36 -17.32
N GLY A 336 -13.28 10.26 -16.67
CA GLY A 336 -12.91 10.83 -15.37
C GLY A 336 -12.18 12.17 -15.39
N ARG A 337 -12.11 12.87 -16.54
CA ARG A 337 -11.54 14.23 -16.58
C ARG A 337 -12.46 15.24 -15.87
N GLU A 338 -11.90 16.04 -14.98
CA GLU A 338 -12.55 17.21 -14.37
C GLU A 338 -12.58 18.34 -15.42
N TRP A 339 -13.77 18.75 -15.86
CA TRP A 339 -13.94 19.77 -16.90
C TRP A 339 -13.94 21.15 -16.23
N LEU A 340 -12.74 21.64 -15.92
CA LEU A 340 -12.50 22.91 -15.25
C LEU A 340 -12.05 23.99 -16.24
N PRO A 341 -12.26 25.29 -15.95
CA PRO A 341 -11.72 26.37 -16.76
C PRO A 341 -10.19 26.37 -16.81
N GLN A 342 -9.59 26.75 -17.94
CA GLN A 342 -8.13 26.75 -18.15
C GLN A 342 -7.35 27.61 -17.14
N GLU A 343 -7.99 28.68 -16.63
CA GLU A 343 -7.43 29.63 -15.67
C GLU A 343 -7.39 29.07 -14.23
N THR A 344 -7.83 27.84 -14.00
CA THR A 344 -7.77 27.25 -12.65
C THR A 344 -6.32 27.11 -12.17
N ASP A 345 -6.05 27.68 -11.00
CA ASP A 345 -4.73 27.70 -10.35
C ASP A 345 -4.61 26.60 -9.29
N THR A 346 -5.66 26.42 -8.48
CA THR A 346 -5.68 25.45 -7.38
C THR A 346 -6.87 24.50 -7.49
N ILE A 347 -6.65 23.21 -7.21
CA ILE A 347 -7.68 22.16 -7.22
C ILE A 347 -7.62 21.38 -5.91
N LEU A 348 -8.72 21.40 -5.17
CA LEU A 348 -8.97 20.56 -4.01
C LEU A 348 -10.02 19.50 -4.36
N SER A 349 -9.63 18.24 -4.43
CA SER A 349 -10.51 17.09 -4.63
C SER A 349 -10.65 16.29 -3.34
N ILE A 350 -11.89 15.97 -2.98
CA ILE A 350 -12.26 15.15 -1.83
C ILE A 350 -12.95 13.90 -2.34
N ASN A 351 -12.36 12.75 -2.02
CA ASN A 351 -12.93 11.44 -2.31
C ASN A 351 -13.79 11.01 -1.11
N ALA A 352 -15.11 11.12 -1.25
CA ALA A 352 -16.05 10.86 -0.16
C ALA A 352 -15.96 9.41 0.33
N ASP A 353 -15.73 8.44 -0.57
CA ASP A 353 -15.60 7.02 -0.21
C ASP A 353 -14.40 6.76 0.70
N GLN A 354 -13.24 7.33 0.36
CA GLN A 354 -12.02 7.18 1.14
C GLN A 354 -12.07 7.99 2.44
N PHE A 355 -12.69 9.18 2.40
CA PHE A 355 -12.89 10.02 3.57
C PHE A 355 -13.78 9.32 4.62
N GLU A 356 -14.89 8.67 4.21
CA GLU A 356 -15.76 7.91 5.11
C GLU A 356 -15.07 6.66 5.70
N ARG A 357 -14.29 5.93 4.89
CA ARG A 357 -13.59 4.69 5.33
C ARG A 357 -12.53 4.92 6.40
N SER A 358 -11.97 6.12 6.47
CA SER A 358 -10.84 6.46 7.34
C SER A 358 -11.09 6.30 8.85
N ASN A 359 -12.36 6.17 9.30
CA ASN A 359 -12.78 6.21 10.70
C ASN A 359 -12.28 7.46 11.50
N LEU A 360 -11.55 8.40 10.88
CA LEU A 360 -11.10 9.65 11.53
C LEU A 360 -12.30 10.53 11.92
N ALA A 361 -13.32 10.57 11.07
CA ALA A 361 -14.58 11.26 11.38
C ALA A 361 -15.34 10.67 12.59
N LYS A 362 -15.05 9.44 13.05
CA LYS A 362 -15.60 8.90 14.30
C LYS A 362 -14.78 9.32 15.53
N ARG A 363 -13.49 9.63 15.34
CA ARG A 363 -12.56 10.02 16.39
C ARG A 363 -12.67 11.51 16.73
N TRP A 364 -12.97 12.37 15.75
CA TRP A 364 -13.19 13.82 15.94
C TRP A 364 -14.68 14.20 15.97
N ARG A 365 -15.43 13.60 16.89
CA ARG A 365 -16.90 13.80 16.99
C ARG A 365 -17.31 15.27 17.15
N ASP A 366 -16.50 16.07 17.85
CA ASP A 366 -16.83 17.46 18.17
C ASP A 366 -16.52 18.45 17.02
N ALA A 367 -15.53 18.15 16.18
CA ALA A 367 -15.11 19.01 15.06
C ALA A 367 -15.83 18.69 13.73
N LYS A 368 -16.36 17.47 13.59
CA LYS A 368 -17.05 16.98 12.39
C LYS A 368 -18.17 17.89 11.85
N PRO A 369 -19.09 18.47 12.66
CA PRO A 369 -20.22 19.22 12.12
C PRO A 369 -19.81 20.54 11.44
N LYS A 370 -18.66 21.13 11.77
CA LYS A 370 -18.14 22.35 11.14
C LYS A 370 -17.12 22.06 10.03
N LEU A 371 -16.29 21.04 10.22
CA LEU A 371 -15.22 20.67 9.28
C LEU A 371 -15.75 20.17 7.93
N TRP A 372 -16.78 19.32 7.94
CA TRP A 372 -17.27 18.75 6.68
C TRP A 372 -17.93 19.79 5.75
N PRO A 373 -18.83 20.68 6.23
CA PRO A 373 -19.35 21.78 5.40
C PRO A 373 -18.27 22.72 4.87
N GLY A 374 -17.28 23.08 5.69
CA GLY A 374 -16.17 23.95 5.26
C GLY A 374 -15.30 23.31 4.17
N LEU A 375 -15.06 22.00 4.25
CA LEU A 375 -14.30 21.27 3.23
C LEU A 375 -15.04 21.18 1.89
N ILE A 376 -16.35 20.92 1.90
CA ILE A 376 -17.14 20.67 0.68
C ILE A 376 -17.76 21.95 0.08
N GLY A 377 -17.69 23.08 0.79
CA GLY A 377 -18.10 24.38 0.32
C GLY A 377 -19.58 24.43 -0.13
N PRO A 378 -19.89 25.07 -1.27
CA PRO A 378 -21.27 25.22 -1.77
C PRO A 378 -22.02 23.90 -1.96
N ALA A 379 -21.33 22.76 -2.12
CA ALA A 379 -21.96 21.46 -2.23
C ALA A 379 -22.80 21.07 -0.99
N ALA A 380 -22.47 21.63 0.19
CA ALA A 380 -23.26 21.43 1.42
C ALA A 380 -24.68 21.99 1.31
N SER A 381 -24.87 22.99 0.45
CA SER A 381 -26.14 23.73 0.30
C SER A 381 -27.08 23.14 -0.75
N VAL A 382 -26.72 22.02 -1.40
CA VAL A 382 -27.52 21.40 -2.47
C VAL A 382 -28.72 20.64 -1.87
N PRO A 383 -29.97 21.02 -2.19
CA PRO A 383 -31.15 20.33 -1.69
C PRO A 383 -31.21 18.87 -2.11
N GLY A 384 -31.54 17.98 -1.17
CA GLY A 384 -31.74 16.55 -1.43
C GLY A 384 -30.48 15.76 -1.77
N LEU A 385 -29.30 16.40 -1.78
CA LEU A 385 -28.00 15.73 -1.87
C LEU A 385 -27.49 15.49 -0.45
N ASN A 386 -27.23 14.23 -0.09
CA ASN A 386 -26.47 13.92 1.11
C ASN A 386 -24.98 13.77 0.73
N PRO A 387 -24.08 14.70 1.11
CA PRO A 387 -22.69 14.66 0.64
C PRO A 387 -21.89 13.44 1.10
N THR A 388 -22.26 12.79 2.21
CA THR A 388 -21.56 11.59 2.69
C THR A 388 -22.10 10.34 2.00
N ARG A 389 -23.42 10.27 1.78
CA ARG A 389 -24.08 9.08 1.21
C ARG A 389 -24.13 9.05 -0.31
N ASP A 390 -24.38 10.18 -0.96
CA ASP A 390 -24.77 10.25 -2.37
C ASP A 390 -23.62 10.70 -3.27
N THR A 391 -22.59 11.32 -2.71
CA THR A 391 -21.45 11.87 -3.44
C THR A 391 -20.29 10.86 -3.47
N ALA A 392 -19.66 10.72 -4.64
CA ALA A 392 -18.44 9.97 -4.82
C ALA A 392 -17.21 10.89 -4.69
N ARG A 393 -17.29 12.08 -5.29
CA ARG A 393 -16.20 13.06 -5.31
C ARG A 393 -16.73 14.49 -5.31
N ILE A 394 -16.01 15.37 -4.65
CA ILE A 394 -16.23 16.82 -4.68
C ILE A 394 -14.91 17.47 -5.11
N THR A 395 -14.96 18.28 -6.16
CA THR A 395 -13.80 19.04 -6.65
C THR A 395 -14.10 20.52 -6.51
N ARG A 396 -13.25 21.23 -5.79
CA ARG A 396 -13.25 22.69 -5.63
C ARG A 396 -12.04 23.21 -6.37
N ALA A 397 -12.28 24.05 -7.36
CA ALA A 397 -11.24 24.59 -8.22
C ALA A 397 -11.27 26.10 -8.11
N LEU A 398 -10.11 26.70 -7.87
CA LEU A 398 -9.98 28.11 -7.55
C LEU A 398 -9.08 28.78 -8.57
N THR A 399 -9.45 30.00 -8.95
CA THR A 399 -8.63 30.90 -9.75
C THR A 399 -8.59 32.27 -9.09
N THR A 400 -7.44 32.92 -9.15
CA THR A 400 -7.23 34.28 -8.66
C THR A 400 -7.05 35.20 -9.86
N ASN A 401 -7.90 36.22 -9.96
CA ASN A 401 -7.76 37.21 -11.02
C ASN A 401 -6.66 38.25 -10.69
N GLU A 402 -6.26 39.05 -11.68
CA GLU A 402 -5.22 40.09 -11.51
C GLU A 402 -5.60 41.15 -10.45
N THR A 403 -6.89 41.31 -10.17
CA THR A 403 -7.43 42.20 -9.13
C THR A 403 -7.43 41.57 -7.72
N GLY A 404 -7.05 40.30 -7.58
CA GLY A 404 -6.99 39.57 -6.31
C GLY A 404 -8.30 38.92 -5.85
N GLU A 405 -9.37 38.99 -6.65
CA GLU A 405 -10.63 38.28 -6.36
C GLU A 405 -10.51 36.80 -6.72
N THR A 406 -11.02 35.95 -5.83
CA THR A 406 -11.05 34.49 -6.01
C THR A 406 -12.37 34.06 -6.63
N LYS A 407 -12.32 33.23 -7.69
CA LYS A 407 -13.48 32.52 -8.21
C LYS A 407 -13.38 31.04 -7.89
N GLU A 408 -14.48 30.43 -7.48
CA GLU A 408 -14.55 29.04 -7.05
C GLU A 408 -15.50 28.21 -7.93
N PHE A 409 -14.92 27.31 -8.70
CA PHE A 409 -15.65 26.34 -9.52
C PHE A 409 -15.83 25.03 -8.75
N ASN A 410 -17.07 24.67 -8.41
CA ASN A 410 -17.35 23.44 -7.67
C ASN A 410 -18.04 22.39 -8.54
N LEU A 411 -17.48 21.18 -8.57
CA LEU A 411 -18.03 20.01 -9.22
C LEU A 411 -18.33 18.92 -8.20
N VAL A 412 -19.55 18.39 -8.25
CA VAL A 412 -20.01 17.30 -7.40
C VAL A 412 -20.34 16.09 -8.26
N GLN A 413 -19.60 15.00 -8.07
CA GLN A 413 -19.84 13.74 -8.74
C GLN A 413 -20.60 12.78 -7.82
N THR A 414 -21.76 12.30 -8.24
CA THR A 414 -22.60 11.41 -7.43
C THR A 414 -22.34 9.92 -7.70
N ARG A 415 -22.52 9.08 -6.67
CA ARG A 415 -22.43 7.61 -6.75
C ARG A 415 -23.55 7.00 -7.61
N ARG A 416 -24.72 7.66 -7.61
CA ARG A 416 -25.97 7.22 -8.26
C ARG A 416 -26.47 8.28 -9.22
N SER A 417 -27.57 7.98 -9.89
CA SER A 417 -28.25 8.91 -10.80
C SER A 417 -28.60 10.23 -10.11
N LEU A 418 -28.30 11.35 -10.79
CA LEU A 418 -28.69 12.71 -10.38
C LEU A 418 -30.20 12.98 -10.45
N ALA A 419 -30.99 12.05 -10.99
CA ALA A 419 -32.42 12.25 -11.21
C ALA A 419 -33.17 12.65 -9.93
N LYS A 420 -32.80 12.08 -8.77
CA LYS A 420 -33.43 12.42 -7.49
C LYS A 420 -33.13 13.87 -7.08
N VAL A 421 -31.85 14.26 -7.10
CA VAL A 421 -31.41 15.61 -6.72
C VAL A 421 -32.03 16.67 -7.63
N ILE A 422 -32.02 16.42 -8.94
CA ILE A 422 -32.60 17.35 -9.93
C ILE A 422 -34.10 17.49 -9.74
N ARG A 423 -34.84 16.41 -9.43
CA ARG A 423 -36.27 16.50 -9.11
C ARG A 423 -36.50 17.34 -7.86
N THR A 424 -35.77 17.05 -6.77
CA THR A 424 -35.90 17.82 -5.52
C THR A 424 -35.65 19.32 -5.74
N VAL A 425 -34.64 19.69 -6.52
CA VAL A 425 -34.35 21.10 -6.85
C VAL A 425 -35.42 21.70 -7.77
N ALA A 426 -35.92 20.94 -8.74
CA ALA A 426 -36.95 21.42 -9.65
C ALA A 426 -38.31 21.63 -8.95
N ASP A 427 -38.59 20.86 -7.90
CA ASP A 427 -39.81 20.95 -7.09
C ASP A 427 -39.69 21.97 -5.95
N ASP A 428 -38.49 22.53 -5.70
CA ASP A 428 -38.22 23.53 -4.65
C ASP A 428 -38.54 24.94 -5.16
N ASN A 429 -39.54 25.59 -4.53
CA ASN A 429 -39.99 26.94 -4.89
C ASN A 429 -38.90 28.02 -4.68
N ASN A 430 -37.85 27.72 -3.91
CA ASN A 430 -36.72 28.64 -3.75
C ASN A 430 -35.82 28.69 -4.99
N PHE A 431 -35.99 27.77 -5.95
CA PHE A 431 -35.18 27.73 -7.17
C PHE A 431 -35.97 28.14 -8.40
N LYS A 432 -35.36 28.98 -9.24
CA LYS A 432 -35.86 29.32 -10.56
C LYS A 432 -35.03 28.63 -11.63
N LYS A 433 -35.71 27.92 -12.54
CA LYS A 433 -35.07 27.28 -13.69
C LYS A 433 -34.83 28.31 -14.81
N ARG A 434 -33.61 28.34 -15.30
CA ARG A 434 -33.12 29.13 -16.44
C ARG A 434 -32.43 28.20 -17.44
N SER A 435 -32.26 28.62 -18.68
CA SER A 435 -31.45 27.90 -19.67
C SER A 435 -30.18 28.68 -20.01
N LYS A 436 -29.05 27.99 -20.07
CA LYS A 436 -27.77 28.49 -20.59
C LYS A 436 -27.33 27.57 -21.73
N ASN A 437 -27.33 28.09 -22.96
CA ASN A 437 -26.94 27.36 -24.17
C ASN A 437 -27.57 25.96 -24.29
N GLY A 438 -28.87 25.86 -23.98
CA GLY A 438 -29.64 24.62 -24.05
C GLY A 438 -29.58 23.73 -22.81
N LEU A 439 -28.71 24.02 -21.84
CA LEU A 439 -28.65 23.29 -20.56
C LEU A 439 -29.45 24.00 -19.47
N PRO A 440 -30.17 23.24 -18.61
CA PRO A 440 -30.91 23.82 -17.50
C PRO A 440 -29.97 24.19 -16.33
N VAL A 441 -30.14 25.41 -15.82
CA VAL A 441 -29.48 25.96 -14.62
C VAL A 441 -30.57 26.33 -13.63
N TRP A 442 -30.43 25.95 -12.37
CA TRP A 442 -31.35 26.31 -11.30
C TRP A 442 -30.68 27.31 -10.37
N GLU A 443 -31.25 28.49 -10.24
CA GLU A 443 -30.74 29.59 -9.40
C GLU A 443 -31.63 29.76 -8.17
N ARG A 444 -31.03 29.84 -6.99
CA ARG A 444 -31.75 30.11 -5.75
C ARG A 444 -32.14 31.58 -5.70
N GLN A 445 -33.41 31.86 -5.46
CA GLN A 445 -33.89 33.23 -5.30
C GLN A 445 -33.35 33.82 -3.98
N PRO A 446 -32.96 35.11 -3.94
CA PRO A 446 -32.56 35.75 -2.71
C PRO A 446 -33.74 35.77 -1.74
N SER A 447 -33.53 35.33 -0.50
CA SER A 447 -34.56 35.40 0.53
C SER A 447 -34.81 36.86 0.91
N LEU A 448 -36.04 37.35 0.73
CA LEU A 448 -36.52 38.62 1.30
C LEU A 448 -36.56 38.49 2.84
N ALA A 449 -35.45 38.76 3.52
CA ALA A 449 -35.40 38.84 4.97
C ALA A 449 -35.15 40.30 5.41
N LYS A 450 -36.25 40.94 5.84
CA LYS A 450 -36.42 42.13 6.72
C LYS A 450 -35.59 43.41 6.44
N PRO A 451 -36.22 44.56 6.15
CA PRO A 451 -35.49 45.83 6.05
C PRO A 451 -34.91 46.27 7.40
N PRO A 452 -33.73 46.91 7.44
CA PRO A 452 -33.22 47.57 8.63
C PRO A 452 -34.13 48.75 9.04
N PRO A 453 -34.13 49.16 10.32
CA PRO A 453 -34.91 50.32 10.76
C PRO A 453 -34.42 51.58 10.03
N GLN A 454 -35.39 52.38 9.61
CA GLN A 454 -35.26 53.57 8.78
C GLN A 454 -34.17 54.53 9.30
N SER A 455 -33.20 54.88 8.44
CA SER A 455 -32.60 56.22 8.45
C SER A 455 -32.33 56.68 7.01
N SER A 456 -32.98 57.79 6.66
CA SER A 456 -32.77 58.74 5.56
C SER A 456 -31.99 58.33 4.29
N GLY A 457 -32.72 58.17 3.18
CA GLY A 457 -32.52 58.99 1.97
C GLY A 457 -31.47 58.58 0.92
N ALA A 458 -31.81 57.65 0.01
CA ALA A 458 -31.44 57.65 -1.42
C ALA A 458 -32.16 56.48 -2.16
N PRO A 459 -32.68 56.67 -3.40
CA PRO A 459 -33.39 55.61 -4.12
C PRO A 459 -32.41 54.78 -4.97
N GLY A 460 -32.19 53.53 -4.57
CA GLY A 460 -31.39 52.57 -5.30
C GLY A 460 -31.47 51.20 -4.65
N ALA A 461 -32.66 50.58 -4.71
CA ALA A 461 -32.84 49.21 -4.26
C ALA A 461 -32.02 48.27 -5.16
N THR A 462 -30.83 47.87 -4.70
CA THR A 462 -30.08 46.75 -5.27
C THR A 462 -30.92 45.49 -5.06
N VAL A 463 -31.63 45.09 -6.11
CA VAL A 463 -32.28 43.78 -6.21
C VAL A 463 -31.20 42.73 -5.91
N GLY A 464 -31.37 41.97 -4.83
CA GLY A 464 -30.39 40.97 -4.40
C GLY A 464 -30.05 40.04 -5.56
N LYS A 465 -28.76 39.90 -5.87
CA LYS A 465 -28.30 38.90 -6.84
C LYS A 465 -28.52 37.50 -6.24
N PRO A 466 -28.85 36.49 -7.05
CA PRO A 466 -28.91 35.12 -6.57
C PRO A 466 -27.50 34.64 -6.20
N ASP A 467 -27.32 34.17 -4.96
CA ASP A 467 -26.00 33.80 -4.42
C ASP A 467 -25.62 32.34 -4.71
N PHE A 468 -26.55 31.54 -5.25
CA PHE A 468 -26.35 30.10 -5.42
C PHE A 468 -27.05 29.56 -6.66
N ALA A 469 -26.34 28.76 -7.45
CA ALA A 469 -26.85 28.08 -8.62
C ALA A 469 -26.33 26.64 -8.70
N LEU A 470 -27.01 25.83 -9.50
CA LEU A 470 -26.54 24.50 -9.88
C LEU A 470 -26.95 24.13 -11.30
N ALA A 471 -26.12 23.32 -11.96
CA ALA A 471 -26.39 22.81 -13.31
C ALA A 471 -25.91 21.37 -13.46
N ARG A 472 -26.64 20.57 -14.25
CA ARG A 472 -26.18 19.24 -14.62
C ARG A 472 -25.21 19.34 -15.78
N VAL A 473 -23.91 19.14 -15.50
CA VAL A 473 -22.83 19.17 -16.50
C VAL A 473 -22.40 17.76 -16.93
N GLY A 474 -22.86 16.70 -16.28
CA GLY A 474 -22.54 15.32 -16.67
C GLY A 474 -23.65 14.33 -16.37
N PRO A 475 -23.49 13.06 -16.78
CA PRO A 475 -24.45 12.01 -16.43
C PRO A 475 -24.59 11.86 -14.91
N ALA A 476 -23.49 12.03 -14.17
CA ALA A 476 -23.43 11.97 -12.71
C ALA A 476 -22.69 13.17 -12.08
N THR A 477 -22.56 14.30 -12.79
CA THR A 477 -21.81 15.48 -12.32
C THR A 477 -22.69 16.72 -12.29
N LEU A 478 -22.67 17.43 -11.16
CA LEU A 478 -23.29 18.74 -10.97
C LEU A 478 -22.21 19.81 -10.86
N ALA A 479 -22.43 20.95 -11.49
CA ALA A 479 -21.76 22.21 -11.17
C ALA A 479 -22.59 22.92 -10.10
N VAL A 480 -21.94 23.49 -9.08
CA VAL A 480 -22.57 24.16 -7.95
C VAL A 480 -21.73 25.39 -7.59
N GLY A 481 -22.33 26.48 -7.12
CA GLY A 481 -21.59 27.68 -6.74
C GLY A 481 -22.38 28.94 -7.04
N SER A 482 -21.70 30.05 -7.29
CA SER A 482 -22.36 31.26 -7.77
C SER A 482 -22.91 31.06 -9.20
N PRO A 483 -23.93 31.81 -9.62
CA PRO A 483 -24.49 31.72 -10.97
C PRO A 483 -23.46 31.91 -12.09
N GLU A 484 -22.50 32.83 -11.90
CA GLU A 484 -21.48 33.15 -12.92
C GLU A 484 -20.47 32.00 -13.08
N GLU A 485 -20.04 31.37 -11.98
CA GLU A 485 -19.12 30.22 -12.00
C GLU A 485 -19.78 28.98 -12.59
N VAL A 486 -21.05 28.73 -12.26
CA VAL A 486 -21.82 27.60 -12.79
C VAL A 486 -22.03 27.74 -14.30
N ASP A 487 -22.34 28.95 -14.75
CA ASP A 487 -22.44 29.28 -16.17
C ASP A 487 -21.15 28.96 -16.93
N GLU A 488 -20.01 29.34 -16.35
CA GLU A 488 -18.71 29.10 -16.94
C GLU A 488 -18.40 27.60 -17.05
N LEU A 489 -18.70 26.82 -16.02
CA LEU A 489 -18.58 25.36 -16.06
C LEU A 489 -19.48 24.72 -17.13
N VAL A 490 -20.67 25.28 -17.34
CA VAL A 490 -21.56 24.86 -18.44
C VAL A 490 -20.90 25.13 -19.81
N LEU A 491 -20.28 26.29 -20.00
CA LEU A 491 -19.59 26.63 -21.26
C LEU A 491 -18.38 25.74 -21.52
N VAL A 492 -17.57 25.47 -20.50
CA VAL A 492 -16.43 24.54 -20.60
C VAL A 492 -16.92 23.16 -20.99
N ARG A 493 -18.02 22.70 -20.37
CA ARG A 493 -18.58 21.38 -20.67
C ARG A 493 -19.08 21.23 -22.11
N LEU A 494 -19.66 22.28 -22.66
CA LEU A 494 -20.13 22.32 -24.05
C LEU A 494 -18.98 22.50 -25.06
N GLY A 495 -17.73 22.65 -24.59
CA GLY A 495 -16.58 22.93 -25.46
C GLY A 495 -16.55 24.35 -26.02
N MET A 496 -17.32 25.28 -25.43
CA MET A 496 -17.39 26.68 -25.86
C MET A 496 -16.35 27.57 -25.16
N LYS A 497 -15.86 27.15 -23.98
CA LYS A 497 -14.68 27.71 -23.30
C LYS A 497 -13.59 26.64 -23.22
N PRO A 498 -12.30 27.04 -23.23
CA PRO A 498 -11.20 26.08 -23.15
C PRO A 498 -11.24 25.34 -21.81
N ASP A 499 -11.13 24.02 -21.88
CA ASP A 499 -10.97 23.18 -20.71
C ASP A 499 -9.53 23.23 -20.21
N LEU A 500 -9.36 23.02 -18.91
CA LEU A 500 -8.08 22.85 -18.27
C LEU A 500 -7.41 21.57 -18.81
N LYS A 501 -6.62 21.73 -19.86
CA LYS A 501 -5.81 20.65 -20.42
C LYS A 501 -4.49 20.55 -19.68
N ILE A 502 -4.50 19.96 -18.50
CA ILE A 502 -3.23 19.59 -17.88
C ILE A 502 -2.72 18.33 -18.59
N THR A 503 -1.63 18.49 -19.34
CA THR A 503 -0.97 17.42 -20.12
C THR A 503 0.46 17.24 -19.64
N GLY A 504 0.90 15.99 -19.43
CA GLY A 504 2.29 15.67 -19.11
C GLY A 504 2.44 14.56 -18.07
N GLN A 505 3.60 13.89 -18.08
CA GLN A 505 3.89 12.71 -17.22
C GLN A 505 3.70 12.97 -15.72
N LEU A 506 4.02 14.18 -15.24
CA LEU A 506 3.83 14.56 -13.84
C LEU A 506 2.34 14.64 -13.46
N PHE A 507 1.49 15.06 -14.39
CA PHE A 507 0.06 15.23 -14.14
C PHE A 507 -0.70 13.92 -14.14
N ASP A 508 -0.32 12.95 -14.97
CA ASP A 508 -0.83 11.58 -14.88
C ASP A 508 -0.57 11.00 -13.48
N ARG A 509 0.54 11.40 -12.84
CA ARG A 509 0.85 11.02 -11.46
C ARG A 509 0.02 11.77 -10.42
N PHE A 510 -0.37 13.02 -10.68
CA PHE A 510 -1.36 13.76 -9.87
C PHE A 510 -2.78 13.21 -10.00
N GLN A 511 -3.15 12.69 -11.18
CA GLN A 511 -4.40 11.95 -11.33
C GLN A 511 -4.34 10.61 -10.61
N ALA A 512 -3.23 9.89 -10.68
CA ALA A 512 -3.05 8.63 -9.96
C ALA A 512 -3.17 8.80 -8.43
N LEU A 513 -2.79 9.97 -7.89
CA LEU A 513 -2.97 10.30 -6.47
C LEU A 513 -4.42 10.25 -5.99
N ASP A 514 -5.37 10.54 -6.88
CA ASP A 514 -6.79 10.73 -6.59
C ASP A 514 -7.54 9.41 -6.30
N HIS A 515 -7.03 8.29 -6.82
CA HIS A 515 -7.67 6.97 -6.63
C HIS A 515 -7.43 6.38 -5.24
N GLU A 516 -6.32 6.75 -4.59
CA GLU A 516 -5.86 6.15 -3.34
C GLU A 516 -5.90 7.10 -2.14
N SER A 517 -6.21 8.39 -2.36
CA SER A 517 -6.26 9.41 -1.31
C SER A 517 -7.70 9.80 -0.95
N ALA A 518 -7.87 10.26 0.30
CA ALA A 518 -9.13 10.85 0.75
C ALA A 518 -9.22 12.33 0.36
N LEU A 519 -8.08 13.00 0.30
CA LEU A 519 -7.95 14.40 -0.08
C LEU A 519 -6.77 14.57 -1.03
N ARG A 520 -6.97 15.35 -2.08
CA ARG A 520 -5.95 15.76 -3.05
C ARG A 520 -5.99 17.27 -3.22
N LEU A 521 -4.86 17.94 -3.04
CA LEU A 521 -4.66 19.35 -3.37
C LEU A 521 -3.62 19.46 -4.48
N ILE A 522 -3.86 20.28 -5.48
CA ILE A 522 -2.91 20.61 -6.54
C ILE A 522 -2.89 22.12 -6.67
N SER A 523 -1.71 22.74 -6.70
CA SER A 523 -1.57 24.14 -7.07
C SER A 523 -0.52 24.31 -8.17
N ARG A 524 -0.92 25.05 -9.21
CA ARG A 524 -0.10 25.49 -10.34
C ARG A 524 0.60 26.82 -10.06
N ASP A 525 0.21 27.50 -9.00
CA ASP A 525 0.86 28.69 -8.47
C ASP A 525 1.02 28.54 -6.94
N PRO A 526 2.02 27.74 -6.48
CA PRO A 526 2.15 27.39 -5.07
C PRO A 526 2.23 28.58 -4.11
N PRO A 527 2.95 29.69 -4.40
CA PRO A 527 2.96 30.88 -3.54
C PRO A 527 1.57 31.44 -3.23
N ASP A 528 0.64 31.35 -4.18
CA ASP A 528 -0.70 31.91 -4.06
C ASP A 528 -1.66 31.05 -3.20
N LEU A 529 -1.25 29.84 -2.81
CA LEU A 529 -2.03 28.98 -1.91
C LEU A 529 -2.39 29.67 -0.60
N SER A 530 -1.51 30.55 -0.10
CA SER A 530 -1.71 31.30 1.14
C SER A 530 -2.85 32.33 1.08
N ARG A 531 -3.26 32.76 -0.12
CA ARG A 531 -4.42 33.65 -0.31
C ARG A 531 -5.74 32.92 -0.24
N VAL A 532 -5.72 31.62 -0.55
CA VAL A 532 -6.93 30.81 -0.70
C VAL A 532 -7.21 29.96 0.54
N PHE A 533 -6.16 29.46 1.18
CA PHE A 533 -6.24 28.70 2.41
C PHE A 533 -5.30 29.32 3.45
N HIS A 534 -5.65 29.17 4.72
CA HIS A 534 -4.68 29.45 5.78
C HIS A 534 -3.39 28.64 5.51
N PRO A 535 -2.19 29.25 5.60
CA PRO A 535 -0.94 28.62 5.22
C PRO A 535 -0.76 27.17 5.70
N ILE A 536 -0.60 26.23 4.77
CA ILE A 536 -0.42 24.78 5.05
C ILE A 536 0.99 24.25 4.72
N PHE A 537 1.80 25.03 4.01
CA PHE A 537 3.18 24.72 3.65
C PHE A 537 4.09 25.88 4.03
N SER A 538 5.37 25.57 4.30
CA SER A 538 6.36 26.61 4.57
C SER A 538 6.62 27.45 3.31
N PRO A 539 6.95 28.75 3.46
CA PRO A 539 7.31 29.60 2.33
C PRO A 539 8.45 29.02 1.50
N GLU A 540 9.45 28.39 2.13
CA GLU A 540 10.58 27.78 1.42
C GLU A 540 10.15 26.67 0.47
N LEU A 541 9.16 25.86 0.90
CA LEU A 541 8.60 24.80 0.07
C LEU A 541 7.84 25.40 -1.13
N LEU A 542 7.01 26.41 -0.89
CA LEU A 542 6.22 27.09 -1.93
C LEU A 542 7.12 27.80 -2.96
N ASP A 543 8.10 28.58 -2.49
CA ASP A 543 9.04 29.35 -3.32
C ASP A 543 10.03 28.47 -4.09
N SER A 544 10.16 27.20 -3.72
CA SER A 544 10.95 26.22 -4.48
C SER A 544 10.15 25.49 -5.55
N SER A 545 8.83 25.62 -5.54
CA SER A 545 7.90 24.80 -6.32
C SER A 545 7.27 25.60 -7.45
N GLN A 546 7.40 25.11 -8.68
CA GLN A 546 6.60 25.59 -9.82
C GLN A 546 5.21 24.97 -9.79
N LEU A 547 5.10 23.74 -9.31
CA LEU A 547 3.83 23.03 -9.16
C LEU A 547 3.93 22.10 -7.96
N ILE A 548 2.93 22.15 -7.10
CA ILE A 548 2.86 21.29 -5.93
C ILE A 548 1.55 20.52 -5.95
N GLY A 549 1.58 19.29 -5.46
CA GLY A 549 0.35 18.70 -5.00
C GLY A 549 0.55 17.69 -3.90
N LEU A 550 -0.46 17.63 -3.06
CA LEU A 550 -0.54 16.89 -1.83
C LEU A 550 -1.66 15.89 -1.95
N ALA A 551 -1.40 14.67 -1.52
CA ALA A 551 -2.42 13.66 -1.34
C ALA A 551 -2.34 13.08 0.05
N VAL A 552 -3.47 13.04 0.74
CA VAL A 552 -3.58 12.55 2.11
C VAL A 552 -4.52 11.36 2.15
N ASN A 553 -4.01 10.24 2.64
CA ASN A 553 -4.80 9.09 3.02
C ASN A 553 -5.02 9.13 4.54
N LEU A 554 -6.29 9.23 4.91
CA LEU A 554 -6.78 9.42 6.27
C LEU A 554 -6.91 8.12 7.08
N GLN A 555 -6.58 6.96 6.51
CA GLN A 555 -6.51 5.69 7.26
C GLN A 555 -5.40 5.74 8.33
N ASN A 556 -5.48 4.92 9.38
CA ASN A 556 -4.45 4.89 10.44
C ASN A 556 -3.34 3.88 10.07
N PRO A 557 -2.04 4.28 10.00
CA PRO A 557 -1.50 5.63 10.19
C PRO A 557 -1.76 6.55 9.00
N VAL A 558 -1.98 7.85 9.26
CA VAL A 558 -2.24 8.85 8.21
C VAL A 558 -1.00 8.97 7.33
N LYS A 559 -1.18 8.83 6.01
CA LYS A 559 -0.08 8.88 5.04
C LYS A 559 -0.28 10.06 4.10
N ALA A 560 0.78 10.82 3.88
CA ALA A 560 0.81 11.88 2.90
C ALA A 560 1.86 11.62 1.84
N ARG A 561 1.54 12.06 0.62
CA ARG A 561 2.45 12.09 -0.51
C ARG A 561 2.44 13.49 -1.11
N ILE A 562 3.61 14.10 -1.24
CA ILE A 562 3.77 15.38 -1.92
C ILE A 562 4.54 15.13 -3.21
N LEU A 563 4.02 15.62 -4.32
CA LEU A 563 4.72 15.69 -5.60
C LEU A 563 5.03 17.15 -5.89
N ILE A 564 6.27 17.43 -6.25
CA ILE A 564 6.77 18.77 -6.50
C ILE A 564 7.45 18.79 -7.86
N LYS A 565 7.10 19.78 -8.67
CA LYS A 565 7.95 20.22 -9.78
C LYS A 565 8.70 21.45 -9.29
N VAL A 566 10.02 21.32 -9.20
CA VAL A 566 10.93 22.37 -8.73
C VAL A 566 11.04 23.47 -9.79
N ASN A 567 11.25 24.70 -9.33
CA ASN A 567 11.49 25.84 -10.22
C ASN A 567 12.66 25.57 -11.18
N THR A 568 12.55 26.04 -12.42
CA THR A 568 13.53 25.79 -13.49
C THR A 568 14.94 26.30 -13.16
N SER A 569 15.06 27.24 -12.22
CA SER A 569 16.33 27.76 -11.70
C SER A 569 17.01 26.88 -10.65
N LYS A 570 16.33 25.86 -10.11
CA LYS A 570 16.84 24.96 -9.05
C LYS A 570 16.82 23.50 -9.55
N LYS A 571 17.86 22.71 -9.23
CA LYS A 571 17.84 21.26 -9.52
C LYS A 571 17.11 20.52 -8.40
N ALA A 572 16.30 19.53 -8.77
CA ALA A 572 15.55 18.71 -7.81
C ALA A 572 16.48 17.99 -6.80
N ALA A 573 17.68 17.61 -7.22
CA ALA A 573 18.69 17.00 -6.35
C ALA A 573 19.17 17.94 -5.22
N ASP A 574 19.28 19.24 -5.50
CA ASP A 574 19.73 20.23 -4.52
C ASP A 574 18.64 20.49 -3.48
N VAL A 575 17.38 20.64 -3.93
CA VAL A 575 16.21 20.76 -3.05
C VAL A 575 16.04 19.48 -2.21
N ALA A 576 16.22 18.30 -2.81
CA ALA A 576 16.19 17.04 -2.09
C ALA A 576 17.28 16.95 -1.00
N ARG A 577 18.48 17.47 -1.28
CA ARG A 577 19.57 17.51 -0.30
C ARG A 577 19.23 18.44 0.86
N GLN A 578 18.67 19.62 0.59
CA GLN A 578 18.24 20.58 1.61
C GLN A 578 17.11 20.01 2.49
N LEU A 579 16.12 19.35 1.88
CA LEU A 579 15.05 18.64 2.58
C LEU A 579 15.57 17.53 3.49
N ARG A 580 16.62 16.80 3.09
CA ARG A 580 17.25 15.77 3.93
C ARG A 580 18.06 16.37 5.08
N SER A 581 18.71 17.52 4.86
CA SER A 581 19.53 18.16 5.89
C SER A 581 18.71 18.90 6.95
N ASN A 582 17.59 19.51 6.56
CA ASN A 582 16.75 20.27 7.49
C ASN A 582 15.24 20.07 7.22
N PRO A 583 14.70 18.85 7.43
CA PRO A 583 13.31 18.55 7.09
C PRO A 583 12.29 19.39 7.90
N GLU A 584 12.64 19.81 9.11
CA GLU A 584 11.76 20.60 9.99
C GLU A 584 11.44 21.97 9.41
N GLN A 585 12.41 22.62 8.74
CA GLN A 585 12.17 23.91 8.11
C GLN A 585 11.15 23.82 6.97
N TRP A 586 11.16 22.73 6.21
CA TRP A 586 10.38 22.60 4.97
C TRP A 586 9.00 21.95 5.19
N LEU A 587 8.88 21.07 6.18
CA LEU A 587 7.69 20.28 6.45
C LEU A 587 7.05 20.62 7.80
N ARG A 588 7.15 21.88 8.21
CA ARG A 588 6.43 22.44 9.35
C ARG A 588 5.12 23.08 8.90
N LEU A 589 4.08 22.93 9.71
CA LEU A 589 2.85 23.71 9.54
C LEU A 589 3.12 25.16 9.96
N PRO A 590 2.94 26.16 9.07
CA PRO A 590 3.15 27.57 9.42
C PRO A 590 2.30 27.97 10.63
N ASP A 591 2.73 28.95 11.41
CA ASP A 591 1.99 29.47 12.58
C ASP A 591 1.63 28.40 13.63
N SER A 592 2.37 27.27 13.63
CA SER A 592 2.17 26.14 14.54
C SER A 592 3.51 25.49 14.90
N PRO A 593 3.66 24.87 16.09
CA PRO A 593 4.81 24.02 16.40
C PRO A 593 4.74 22.63 15.74
N LEU A 594 3.62 22.28 15.09
CA LEU A 594 3.38 20.95 14.54
C LEU A 594 4.17 20.70 13.25
N LEU A 595 4.73 19.49 13.13
CA LEU A 595 5.37 19.00 11.91
C LEU A 595 4.41 18.15 11.08
N LEU A 596 4.52 18.22 9.76
CA LEU A 596 3.74 17.39 8.83
C LEU A 596 4.14 15.91 8.86
N TYR A 597 5.27 15.54 9.48
CA TYR A 597 5.78 14.18 9.51
C TYR A 597 6.05 13.69 10.93
N SER A 598 5.83 12.39 11.16
CA SER A 598 6.20 11.67 12.40
C SER A 598 7.51 10.89 12.26
N GLN A 599 7.90 10.57 11.03
CA GLN A 599 9.13 9.89 10.65
C GLN A 599 9.77 10.63 9.48
N LEU A 600 11.10 10.59 9.37
CA LEU A 600 11.83 11.23 8.28
C LEU A 600 11.21 10.86 6.92
N PRO A 601 10.89 11.85 6.07
CA PRO A 601 10.21 11.60 4.81
C PRO A 601 11.11 10.81 3.84
N GLU A 602 10.52 9.85 3.15
CA GLU A 602 11.17 9.18 2.03
C GLU A 602 11.16 10.13 0.83
N ILE A 603 12.35 10.52 0.35
CA ILE A 603 12.52 11.50 -0.72
C ILE A 603 13.08 10.82 -1.96
N GLN A 604 12.31 10.84 -3.05
CA GLN A 604 12.67 10.29 -4.35
C GLN A 604 12.75 11.43 -5.39
N THR A 605 13.89 11.54 -6.07
CA THR A 605 14.09 12.46 -7.20
C THR A 605 13.78 11.76 -8.51
N GLN A 606 12.96 12.37 -9.37
CA GLN A 606 12.61 11.82 -10.69
C GLN A 606 13.00 12.80 -11.80
N GLY A 607 14.16 12.55 -12.39
CA GLY A 607 14.81 13.48 -13.32
C GLY A 607 15.28 14.76 -12.61
N ASP A 608 15.56 15.80 -13.39
CA ASP A 608 16.21 17.02 -12.87
C ASP A 608 15.26 18.02 -12.20
N SER A 609 13.95 17.85 -12.40
CA SER A 609 12.94 18.85 -12.00
C SER A 609 11.84 18.33 -11.08
N ASN A 610 11.74 17.02 -10.82
CA ASN A 610 10.63 16.47 -10.04
C ASN A 610 11.08 15.79 -8.75
N LEU A 611 10.32 16.01 -7.69
CA LEU A 611 10.54 15.44 -6.37
C LEU A 611 9.25 14.77 -5.87
N GLU A 612 9.40 13.64 -5.20
CA GLU A 612 8.33 12.96 -4.48
C GLU A 612 8.74 12.75 -3.03
N LEU A 613 7.87 13.18 -2.11
CA LEU A 613 7.98 12.92 -0.69
C LEU A 613 6.88 11.96 -0.24
N ARG A 614 7.22 10.98 0.58
CA ARG A 614 6.27 10.08 1.24
C ARG A 614 6.54 10.05 2.74
N PHE A 615 5.51 10.30 3.53
CA PHE A 615 5.65 10.34 4.99
C PHE A 615 4.34 10.06 5.71
N THR A 616 4.45 9.75 7.00
CA THR A 616 3.33 9.56 7.92
C THR A 616 3.05 10.84 8.68
N VAL A 617 1.80 11.30 8.66
CA VAL A 617 1.37 12.56 9.29
C VAL A 617 0.87 12.28 10.70
N PRO A 618 1.34 13.00 11.74
CA PRO A 618 0.74 12.94 13.07
C PRO A 618 -0.76 13.30 13.04
N GLU A 619 -1.59 12.70 13.89
CA GLU A 619 -3.04 12.94 13.86
C GLU A 619 -3.40 14.41 14.10
N ASP A 620 -2.70 15.10 15.01
CA ASP A 620 -2.93 16.52 15.30
C ASP A 620 -2.56 17.43 14.11
N SER A 621 -1.46 17.12 13.42
CA SER A 621 -1.07 17.82 12.19
C SER A 621 -2.07 17.59 11.06
N ALA A 622 -2.57 16.36 10.91
CA ALA A 622 -3.60 16.03 9.93
C ALA A 622 -4.92 16.75 10.24
N ARG A 623 -5.26 16.93 11.52
CA ARG A 623 -6.42 17.70 11.96
C ARG A 623 -6.29 19.17 11.58
N LEU A 624 -5.20 19.82 11.97
CA LEU A 624 -4.98 21.24 11.69
C LEU A 624 -4.93 21.50 10.17
N LEU A 625 -4.30 20.61 9.39
CA LEU A 625 -4.30 20.68 7.93
C LEU A 625 -5.74 20.69 7.36
N LEU A 626 -6.61 19.80 7.86
CA LEU A 626 -8.00 19.75 7.41
C LEU A 626 -8.82 20.95 7.87
N GLU A 627 -8.57 21.46 9.08
CA GLU A 627 -9.22 22.68 9.60
C GLU A 627 -8.85 23.92 8.75
N ARG A 628 -7.57 24.04 8.34
CA ARG A 628 -7.08 25.09 7.43
C ARG A 628 -7.66 25.02 6.04
N LEU A 629 -7.73 23.81 5.46
CA LEU A 629 -8.37 23.59 4.16
C LEU A 629 -9.90 23.83 4.20
N ALA A 630 -10.51 23.70 5.38
CA ALA A 630 -11.92 24.00 5.61
C ALA A 630 -12.19 25.46 5.97
N GLY A 631 -11.15 26.26 6.25
CA GLY A 631 -11.26 27.66 6.69
C GLY A 631 -11.90 27.83 8.07
N ILE A 632 -11.78 26.86 8.97
CA ILE A 632 -12.44 26.87 10.29
C ILE A 632 -11.50 27.11 11.48
N ASP A 633 -10.20 27.26 11.23
CA ASP A 633 -9.19 27.45 12.27
C ASP A 633 -9.08 28.91 12.78
N VAL A 634 -9.80 29.84 12.16
CA VAL A 634 -9.81 31.27 12.51
C VAL A 634 -11.15 31.67 13.17
N PRO A 635 -11.14 32.34 14.35
CA PRO A 635 -12.35 32.98 14.89
C PRO A 635 -12.80 34.14 13.97
N GLU A 636 -14.11 34.29 13.76
CA GLU A 636 -14.80 35.23 12.83
C GLU A 636 -14.36 36.72 12.81
N ALA A 637 -13.41 37.16 13.64
CA ALA A 637 -13.08 38.58 13.85
C ALA A 637 -11.90 39.14 13.01
N THR A 638 -11.17 38.33 12.23
CA THR A 638 -9.95 38.81 11.52
C THR A 638 -10.08 38.90 9.99
N VAL A 639 -11.24 38.63 9.40
CA VAL A 639 -11.44 38.71 7.93
C VAL A 639 -11.52 40.15 7.40
N ALA A 640 -11.50 41.17 8.28
CA ALA A 640 -11.62 42.57 7.88
C ALA A 640 -10.28 43.29 7.58
N ALA A 641 -9.13 42.62 7.63
CA ALA A 641 -7.87 43.26 7.30
C ALA A 641 -6.83 42.25 6.78
N TYR A 642 -6.92 41.91 5.49
CA TYR A 642 -5.76 41.71 4.60
C TYR A 642 -6.19 41.88 3.15
#